data_AF-A0A2A5D176-F1
#
_entry.id   AF-A0A2A5D176-F1
#
_cell.length_a   1.000
_cell.length_b   1.000
_cell.length_c   1.000
_cell.angle_alpha   90.00
_cell.angle_beta   90.00
_cell.angle_gamma   90.00
#
_symmetry.space_group_name_H-M   'P 1'
#
loop_
_entity.id
_entity.type
_entity.pdbx_description
1 polymer ?
#
loop_
_entity_poly.entity_id
_entity_poly.type
_entity_poly.pdbx_seq_one_letter_code
_entity_poly.pdbx_strand_id
1 'polypeptide(L)'
;MKKTISWLFRRLYLVLLFAFVLVFGLRFISVEHLVNTLTPQNVYEVIYDLSFEQDNEPVSIETYIPLDNERQQIIEERFVNNGLGVLITEDETGRLVQWSGNAIFDNVRYKLLMKNQEVNYQISNDLEIPNTYPSALSPYLQETEAIQVTHPEISALWKTLKPLQDNKILPVLRAIYDYTLNQLEGAPFKGFTDALTALRLKQASCNGKSRLFVALARQNNIPARLVGGLILNEGSKKTSHQWVEVYIQGHWVPFGPTNGNFAHLPENYLSLYRGDKVLFRRTSDINFNYLFTISKRLVAPNLYQREQILPNTDDQLFNISQMLLSMGLASNTIALFLLFPLCTLVISFLRNVIGIKTFGVFLPMLIAAACVFTGLFRGIVAFTVILAVSYLSHLVFDKMRMLKIARLASIITINTLFFIAGLSLIGSHTNLEFGMLSLFPVVIISFVAERIHHMSDEHDWLGFLTVSLGTLFSITICFLVLSSFLLEGLFSFYPEFYMLVLALQIYIGQWTGLRISELHRFRGILKNKRHPVLGINERNRNLVYVHNEMKWLKLASDKLASKEKLKAFNIPSPGTLLVIKNLSELVLLNEFLTTVSQFALKPNQGSQGNGILIVVEKKEDVFVTAGGDRLTSEQIRRHCIEVISGTFSQSGDDDIVYFEPLLVQHESLQKLAPYGLSDIRIIVSRGHVVSSMLRMPTKSSDGKANLHQGAVGIAIDIHTGLTTNARVKNLSIDKHPDSDANLIDIQIPFWNEIIKMSMACQQAIELGYMGVDICIDKEQGPLVLEVNGRPGIEIQNIQNRGLYAEF
;
A
#
# COMPACT_ATOMS: atom_id res chain seq x y z
N MET A 1 13.52 40.23 9.53
CA MET A 1 12.49 39.18 9.71
C MET A 1 12.04 38.52 8.41
N LYS A 2 11.37 39.19 7.45
CA LYS A 2 10.85 38.53 6.21
C LYS A 2 11.92 37.79 5.37
N LYS A 3 13.11 38.38 5.16
CA LYS A 3 14.22 37.73 4.42
C LYS A 3 14.76 36.49 5.15
N THR A 4 14.91 36.57 6.46
CA THR A 4 15.38 35.47 7.31
C THR A 4 14.38 34.31 7.32
N ILE A 5 13.09 34.61 7.45
CA ILE A 5 11.99 33.63 7.40
C ILE A 5 11.95 32.95 6.03
N SER A 6 12.04 33.73 4.94
CA SER A 6 12.08 33.19 3.57
C SER A 6 13.29 32.29 3.32
N TRP A 7 14.47 32.67 3.84
CA TRP A 7 15.68 31.85 3.79
C TRP A 7 15.49 30.52 4.53
N LEU A 8 14.90 30.56 5.73
CA LEU A 8 14.63 29.38 6.54
C LEU A 8 13.68 28.41 5.82
N PHE A 9 12.57 28.90 5.24
CA PHE A 9 11.62 28.07 4.49
C PHE A 9 12.24 27.43 3.25
N ARG A 10 13.11 28.14 2.52
CA ARG A 10 13.80 27.58 1.34
C ARG A 10 14.81 26.49 1.69
N ARG A 11 15.34 26.48 2.91
CA ARG A 11 16.36 25.52 3.38
C ARG A 11 15.87 24.66 4.54
N LEU A 12 14.56 24.57 4.74
CA LEU A 12 13.97 23.82 5.85
C LEU A 12 14.42 22.35 5.83
N TYR A 13 14.58 21.76 4.65
CA TYR A 13 15.10 20.39 4.52
C TYR A 13 16.53 20.24 5.08
N LEU A 14 17.40 21.25 4.96
CA LEU A 14 18.76 21.21 5.56
C LEU A 14 18.70 21.33 7.08
N VAL A 15 17.79 22.16 7.60
CA VAL A 15 17.57 22.29 9.05
C VAL A 15 17.07 20.97 9.63
N LEU A 16 16.09 20.33 8.98
CA LEU A 16 15.57 19.02 9.37
C LEU A 16 16.62 17.92 9.25
N LEU A 17 17.44 17.94 8.20
CA LEU A 17 18.54 16.98 8.03
C LEU A 17 19.60 17.15 9.12
N PHE A 18 19.97 18.39 9.46
CA PHE A 18 20.89 18.67 10.55
C PHE A 18 20.32 18.22 11.90
N ALA A 19 19.05 18.52 12.17
CA ALA A 19 18.36 18.06 13.37
C ALA A 19 18.31 16.53 13.45
N PHE A 20 18.03 15.84 12.33
CA PHE A 20 18.11 14.39 12.24
C PHE A 20 19.51 13.88 12.59
N VAL A 21 20.56 14.40 11.94
CA VAL A 21 21.94 13.96 12.20
C VAL A 21 22.36 14.18 13.66
N LEU A 22 21.97 15.31 14.26
CA LEU A 22 22.30 15.63 15.64
C LEU A 22 21.56 14.71 16.63
N VAL A 23 20.24 14.56 16.48
CA VAL A 23 19.42 13.71 17.37
C VAL A 23 19.79 12.24 17.22
N PHE A 24 19.89 11.77 15.97
CA PHE A 24 20.29 10.40 15.67
C PHE A 24 21.71 10.11 16.18
N GLY A 25 22.65 11.03 15.96
CA GLY A 25 24.04 10.86 16.39
C GLY A 25 24.19 10.75 17.91
N LEU A 26 23.49 11.61 18.68
CA LEU A 26 23.49 11.55 20.13
C LEU A 26 22.92 10.21 20.65
N ARG A 27 21.85 9.73 20.02
CA ARG A 27 21.15 8.51 20.44
C ARG A 27 21.82 7.22 19.97
N PHE A 28 22.49 7.27 18.82
CA PHE A 28 23.23 6.12 18.29
C PHE A 28 24.42 5.76 19.20
N ILE A 29 25.06 6.76 19.82
CA ILE A 29 26.21 6.56 20.72
C ILE A 29 25.79 5.92 22.05
N SER A 30 24.54 6.08 22.49
CA SER A 30 24.06 5.62 23.80
C SER A 30 23.53 4.17 23.82
N VAL A 31 23.45 3.47 22.70
CA VAL A 31 22.84 2.13 22.62
C VAL A 31 23.92 1.04 22.52
N GLU A 32 24.22 0.38 23.64
CA GLU A 32 24.96 -0.89 23.64
C GLU A 32 24.09 -1.99 22.99
N HIS A 33 24.65 -2.71 22.01
CA HIS A 33 24.01 -3.82 21.28
C HIS A 33 22.83 -3.47 20.35
N LEU A 34 23.05 -2.52 19.42
CA LEU A 34 22.15 -2.20 18.30
C LEU A 34 21.64 -3.42 17.52
N VAL A 35 22.52 -4.40 17.25
CA VAL A 35 22.18 -5.59 16.44
C VAL A 35 21.08 -6.41 17.11
N ASN A 36 21.20 -6.66 18.42
CA ASN A 36 20.22 -7.46 19.16
C ASN A 36 18.85 -6.79 19.26
N THR A 37 18.82 -5.45 19.17
CA THR A 37 17.60 -4.64 19.27
C THR A 37 16.86 -4.54 17.92
N LEU A 38 17.59 -4.64 16.80
CA LEU A 38 17.04 -4.56 15.44
C LEU A 38 16.77 -5.92 14.79
N THR A 39 17.38 -7.01 15.29
CA THR A 39 17.11 -8.35 14.77
C THR A 39 15.71 -8.80 15.17
N PRO A 40 14.80 -9.09 14.21
CA PRO A 40 13.49 -9.61 14.53
C PRO A 40 13.62 -10.98 15.19
N GLN A 41 12.77 -11.23 16.18
CA GLN A 41 12.78 -12.48 16.96
C GLN A 41 11.46 -13.21 16.80
N ASN A 42 11.52 -14.52 16.98
CA ASN A 42 10.35 -15.38 16.91
C ASN A 42 9.51 -15.20 18.17
N VAL A 43 8.28 -14.74 17.95
CA VAL A 43 7.23 -14.65 18.95
C VAL A 43 6.15 -15.66 18.58
N TYR A 44 5.66 -16.37 19.59
CA TYR A 44 4.62 -17.39 19.44
C TYR A 44 3.33 -16.89 20.05
N GLU A 45 2.27 -16.92 19.26
CA GLU A 45 0.91 -16.78 19.75
C GLU A 45 0.31 -18.17 19.91
N VAL A 46 -0.13 -18.48 21.13
CA VAL A 46 -0.69 -19.79 21.49
C VAL A 46 -2.09 -19.56 22.04
N ILE A 47 -3.08 -20.21 21.42
CA ILE A 47 -4.49 -20.14 21.82
C ILE A 47 -4.92 -21.51 22.31
N TYR A 48 -5.47 -21.56 23.50
CA TYR A 48 -6.10 -22.72 24.10
C TYR A 48 -7.59 -22.51 23.91
N ASP A 49 -8.22 -23.28 23.03
CA ASP A 49 -9.67 -23.28 22.86
C ASP A 49 -10.23 -24.53 23.55
N LEU A 50 -10.94 -24.33 24.65
CA LEU A 50 -11.52 -25.41 25.46
C LEU A 50 -13.04 -25.30 25.34
N SER A 51 -13.68 -26.32 24.77
CA SER A 51 -15.13 -26.39 24.57
C SER A 51 -15.72 -27.52 25.42
N PHE A 52 -16.88 -27.29 26.01
CA PHE A 52 -17.57 -28.25 26.87
C PHE A 52 -19.09 -28.06 26.77
N GLU A 53 -19.85 -29.16 26.72
CA GLU A 53 -21.32 -29.10 26.81
C GLU A 53 -21.76 -29.39 28.25
N GLN A 54 -22.74 -28.63 28.76
CA GLN A 54 -23.24 -28.71 30.14
C GLN A 54 -24.75 -29.00 30.19
N ASP A 55 -25.16 -29.86 31.13
CA ASP A 55 -26.57 -30.16 31.47
C ASP A 55 -26.96 -29.50 32.82
N ASN A 56 -26.75 -28.18 32.95
CA ASN A 56 -27.07 -27.34 34.13
C ASN A 56 -26.26 -27.55 35.43
N GLU A 57 -25.18 -28.35 35.42
CA GLU A 57 -24.28 -28.50 36.57
C GLU A 57 -23.07 -27.56 36.51
N PRO A 58 -22.49 -27.15 37.67
CA PRO A 58 -21.29 -26.33 37.69
C PRO A 58 -20.09 -27.10 37.09
N VAL A 59 -19.43 -26.47 36.13
CA VAL A 59 -18.25 -27.01 35.46
C VAL A 59 -16.99 -26.52 36.18
N SER A 60 -16.01 -27.39 36.35
CA SER A 60 -14.64 -27.05 36.74
C SER A 60 -13.70 -27.61 35.69
N ILE A 61 -12.84 -26.76 35.11
CA ILE A 61 -11.80 -27.15 34.16
C ILE A 61 -10.48 -26.56 34.64
N GLU A 62 -9.46 -27.40 34.76
CA GLU A 62 -8.13 -27.03 35.20
C GLU A 62 -7.10 -27.40 34.14
N THR A 63 -6.15 -26.49 33.88
CA THR A 63 -4.99 -26.78 33.03
C THR A 63 -3.76 -26.00 33.46
N TYR A 64 -2.60 -26.40 32.96
CA TYR A 64 -1.35 -25.68 33.17
C TYR A 64 -1.17 -24.58 32.12
N ILE A 65 -0.85 -23.39 32.60
CA ILE A 65 -0.45 -22.23 31.81
C ILE A 65 1.06 -21.99 32.02
N PRO A 66 1.74 -21.33 31.07
CA PRO A 66 3.17 -21.12 31.19
C PRO A 66 3.53 -20.18 32.34
N LEU A 67 4.77 -20.34 32.80
CA LEU A 67 5.44 -19.50 33.79
C LEU A 67 6.72 -18.93 33.18
N ASP A 68 7.07 -17.69 33.53
CA ASP A 68 8.35 -17.10 33.11
C ASP A 68 9.55 -17.87 33.67
N ASN A 69 10.59 -18.03 32.86
CA ASN A 69 11.88 -18.56 33.27
C ASN A 69 13.01 -18.02 32.39
N GLU A 70 14.24 -18.51 32.61
CA GLU A 70 15.42 -18.06 31.86
C GLU A 70 15.30 -18.19 30.33
N ARG A 71 14.46 -19.13 29.85
CA ARG A 71 14.25 -19.38 28.41
C ARG A 71 12.94 -18.80 27.90
N GLN A 72 11.86 -18.84 28.69
CA GLN A 72 10.51 -18.51 28.24
C GLN A 72 10.02 -17.24 28.90
N GLN A 73 9.53 -16.31 28.08
CA GLN A 73 9.04 -15.01 28.50
C GLN A 73 7.63 -14.79 27.96
N ILE A 74 6.68 -14.57 28.86
CA ILE A 74 5.31 -14.19 28.58
C ILE A 74 5.31 -12.69 28.24
N ILE A 75 4.76 -12.36 27.08
CA ILE A 75 4.66 -10.99 26.58
C ILE A 75 3.26 -10.44 26.91
N GLU A 76 2.24 -11.23 26.61
CA GLU A 76 0.85 -10.87 26.85
C GLU A 76 0.03 -12.13 27.12
N GLU A 77 -0.90 -12.06 28.07
CA GLU A 77 -1.88 -13.11 28.32
C GLU A 77 -3.29 -12.53 28.44
N ARG A 78 -4.28 -13.23 27.87
CA ARG A 78 -5.70 -12.85 27.93
C ARG A 78 -6.58 -14.07 28.17
N PHE A 79 -7.57 -13.87 29.03
CA PHE A 79 -8.55 -14.90 29.39
C PHE A 79 -9.94 -14.50 28.89
N VAL A 80 -10.62 -15.42 28.22
CA VAL A 80 -12.04 -15.31 27.84
C VAL A 80 -12.79 -16.36 28.64
N ASN A 81 -13.48 -15.91 29.68
CA ASN A 81 -14.01 -16.79 30.73
C ASN A 81 -15.50 -17.11 30.56
N ASN A 82 -16.21 -16.34 29.74
CA ASN A 82 -17.62 -16.58 29.39
C ASN A 82 -18.55 -16.90 30.57
N GLY A 83 -18.38 -16.16 31.68
CA GLY A 83 -19.20 -16.28 32.89
C GLY A 83 -18.61 -17.17 34.00
N LEU A 84 -17.55 -17.94 33.71
CA LEU A 84 -16.85 -18.73 34.72
C LEU A 84 -15.90 -17.88 35.57
N GLY A 85 -15.78 -18.21 36.86
CA GLY A 85 -14.75 -17.66 37.73
C GLY A 85 -13.39 -18.24 37.37
N VAL A 86 -12.33 -17.43 37.52
CA VAL A 86 -10.95 -17.84 37.26
C VAL A 86 -10.15 -17.79 38.54
N LEU A 87 -9.51 -18.91 38.87
CA LEU A 87 -8.53 -19.01 39.93
C LEU A 87 -7.19 -19.44 39.33
N ILE A 88 -6.12 -18.72 39.65
CA ILE A 88 -4.76 -19.07 39.23
C ILE A 88 -3.97 -19.41 40.49
N THR A 89 -3.33 -20.58 40.50
CA THR A 89 -2.47 -21.06 41.58
C THR A 89 -1.10 -21.43 41.01
N GLU A 90 -0.07 -21.36 41.84
CA GLU A 90 1.29 -21.73 41.47
C GLU A 90 1.88 -22.65 42.53
N ASP A 91 2.46 -23.77 42.09
CA ASP A 91 3.14 -24.73 42.94
C ASP A 91 4.47 -25.20 42.31
N GLU A 92 5.17 -26.14 42.94
CA GLU A 92 6.45 -26.67 42.43
C GLU A 92 6.33 -27.34 41.04
N THR A 93 5.12 -27.75 40.67
CA THR A 93 4.81 -28.44 39.41
C THR A 93 4.51 -27.44 38.30
N GLY A 94 3.98 -26.25 38.60
CA GLY A 94 3.81 -25.17 37.64
C GLY A 94 2.69 -24.20 38.00
N ARG A 95 2.28 -23.39 37.02
CA ARG A 95 1.18 -22.43 37.15
C ARG A 95 -0.11 -23.05 36.61
N LEU A 96 -1.11 -23.21 37.47
CA LEU A 96 -2.40 -23.82 37.18
C LEU A 96 -3.48 -22.74 37.08
N VAL A 97 -4.35 -22.87 36.09
CA VAL A 97 -5.58 -22.09 35.99
C VAL A 97 -6.78 -23.01 36.12
N GLN A 98 -7.75 -22.58 36.91
CA GLN A 98 -9.03 -23.22 37.11
C GLN A 98 -10.15 -22.28 36.67
N TRP A 99 -10.98 -22.74 35.74
CA TRP A 99 -12.26 -22.12 35.41
C TRP A 99 -13.38 -22.89 36.11
N SER A 100 -14.14 -22.22 36.97
CA SER A 100 -15.21 -22.87 37.74
C SER A 100 -16.48 -22.03 37.85
N GLY A 101 -17.64 -22.67 37.76
CA GLY A 101 -18.95 -22.04 37.96
C GLY A 101 -19.99 -22.46 36.93
N ASN A 102 -21.01 -21.62 36.73
CA ASN A 102 -22.05 -21.81 35.72
C ASN A 102 -21.66 -21.02 34.46
N ALA A 103 -21.39 -21.72 33.36
CA ALA A 103 -20.96 -21.07 32.13
C ALA A 103 -22.14 -20.42 31.40
N ILE A 104 -21.91 -19.24 30.81
CA ILE A 104 -22.89 -18.58 29.93
C ILE A 104 -22.75 -19.13 28.50
N PHE A 105 -21.52 -19.50 28.10
CA PHE A 105 -21.21 -20.14 26.84
C PHE A 105 -20.34 -21.37 27.07
N ASP A 106 -20.48 -22.35 26.20
CA ASP A 106 -19.87 -23.69 26.23
C ASP A 106 -18.38 -23.71 25.85
N ASN A 107 -17.66 -22.60 26.07
CA ASN A 107 -16.23 -22.53 25.84
C ASN A 107 -15.51 -21.52 26.73
N VAL A 108 -14.23 -21.79 26.99
CA VAL A 108 -13.27 -20.84 27.53
C VAL A 108 -12.04 -20.78 26.65
N ARG A 109 -11.40 -19.61 26.60
CA ARG A 109 -10.22 -19.39 25.77
C ARG A 109 -9.12 -18.70 26.55
N TYR A 110 -7.91 -19.26 26.48
CA TYR A 110 -6.69 -18.61 26.95
C TYR A 110 -5.80 -18.27 25.75
N LYS A 111 -5.49 -16.98 25.57
CA LYS A 111 -4.60 -16.49 24.52
C LYS A 111 -3.30 -16.03 25.16
N LEU A 112 -2.19 -16.52 24.64
CA LEU A 112 -0.84 -16.22 25.09
C LEU A 112 0.00 -15.71 23.93
N LEU A 113 0.72 -14.62 24.14
CA LEU A 113 1.82 -14.18 23.29
C LEU A 113 3.12 -14.34 24.09
N MET A 114 4.11 -15.00 23.53
CA MET A 114 5.33 -15.31 24.26
C MET A 114 6.56 -15.46 23.38
N LYS A 115 7.73 -15.42 24.00
CA LYS A 115 9.03 -15.67 23.39
C LYS A 115 9.72 -16.83 24.11
N ASN A 116 10.40 -17.67 23.34
CA ASN A 116 11.26 -18.74 23.86
C ASN A 116 12.68 -18.62 23.30
N GLN A 117 13.68 -19.01 24.10
CA GLN A 117 15.08 -19.04 23.69
C GLN A 117 15.62 -20.47 23.65
N GLU A 118 16.34 -20.80 22.58
CA GLU A 118 17.05 -22.08 22.46
C GLU A 118 18.07 -22.26 23.60
N VAL A 119 18.21 -23.50 24.11
CA VAL A 119 19.26 -23.85 25.08
C VAL A 119 20.00 -25.11 24.63
N ASN A 120 21.33 -25.09 24.78
CA ASN A 120 22.21 -26.19 24.42
C ASN A 120 23.30 -26.32 25.49
N TYR A 121 23.40 -27.50 26.11
CA TYR A 121 24.32 -27.79 27.19
C TYR A 121 25.45 -28.69 26.70
N GLN A 122 26.68 -28.32 27.04
CA GLN A 122 27.85 -29.16 26.80
C GLN A 122 28.16 -29.96 28.07
N ILE A 123 27.97 -31.27 28.00
CA ILE A 123 28.27 -32.19 29.11
C ILE A 123 29.71 -32.70 28.94
N SER A 124 30.56 -32.47 29.94
CA SER A 124 31.96 -32.94 29.92
C SER A 124 32.04 -34.47 29.95
N ASN A 125 33.00 -35.04 29.22
CA ASN A 125 33.28 -36.48 29.20
C ASN A 125 33.78 -37.01 30.56
N ASP A 126 34.42 -36.16 31.36
CA ASP A 126 35.08 -36.57 32.60
C ASP A 126 34.16 -36.55 33.83
N LEU A 127 32.93 -36.05 33.67
CA LEU A 127 32.02 -35.84 34.79
C LEU A 127 31.56 -37.16 35.41
N GLU A 128 31.80 -37.31 36.71
CA GLU A 128 31.39 -38.48 37.50
C GLU A 128 29.96 -38.33 38.03
N ILE A 129 29.29 -39.46 38.22
CA ILE A 129 27.99 -39.51 38.90
C ILE A 129 28.22 -39.31 40.40
N PRO A 130 27.67 -38.24 41.01
CA PRO A 130 27.78 -38.01 42.44
C PRO A 130 27.22 -39.17 43.27
N ASN A 131 27.87 -39.48 44.39
CA ASN A 131 27.36 -40.47 45.35
C ASN A 131 26.21 -39.93 46.19
N THR A 132 26.14 -38.61 46.40
CA THR A 132 25.14 -37.96 47.25
C THR A 132 24.62 -36.69 46.60
N TYR A 133 23.35 -36.38 46.89
CA TYR A 133 22.65 -35.18 46.43
C TYR A 133 21.97 -34.47 47.61
N PRO A 134 21.66 -33.16 47.51
CA PRO A 134 20.81 -32.47 48.45
C PRO A 134 19.45 -33.16 48.64
N SER A 135 18.88 -33.12 49.85
CA SER A 135 17.62 -33.78 50.19
C SER A 135 16.44 -33.37 49.29
N ALA A 136 16.45 -32.13 48.80
CA ALA A 136 15.47 -31.61 47.84
C ALA A 136 15.41 -32.41 46.53
N LEU A 137 16.46 -33.13 46.15
CA LEU A 137 16.50 -33.95 44.94
C LEU A 137 16.08 -35.41 45.17
N SER A 138 15.89 -35.83 46.42
CA SER A 138 15.48 -37.20 46.77
C SER A 138 14.22 -37.68 46.01
N PRO A 139 13.16 -36.86 45.83
CA PRO A 139 11.98 -37.28 45.07
C PRO A 139 12.28 -37.63 43.60
N TYR A 140 13.34 -37.05 43.02
CA TYR A 140 13.72 -37.29 41.63
C TYR A 140 14.65 -38.50 41.44
N LEU A 141 14.96 -39.23 42.53
CA LEU A 141 15.67 -40.51 42.52
C LEU A 141 14.74 -41.69 42.84
N GLN A 142 13.62 -41.43 43.51
CA GLN A 142 12.68 -42.45 43.96
C GLN A 142 11.81 -43.01 42.83
N GLU A 143 11.30 -44.22 43.04
CA GLU A 143 10.30 -44.82 42.16
C GLU A 143 8.91 -44.19 42.34
N THR A 144 8.11 -44.24 41.29
CA THR A 144 6.68 -43.90 41.34
C THR A 144 5.89 -45.01 40.68
N GLU A 145 4.56 -44.99 40.84
CA GLU A 145 3.67 -45.98 40.20
C GLU A 145 3.92 -46.09 38.68
N ALA A 146 4.21 -44.98 38.01
CA ALA A 146 4.46 -44.92 36.57
C ALA A 146 5.93 -45.09 36.16
N ILE A 147 6.87 -45.02 37.11
CA ILE A 147 8.32 -44.99 36.90
C ILE A 147 8.94 -46.01 37.85
N GLN A 148 8.93 -47.27 37.45
CA GLN A 148 9.47 -48.36 38.26
C GLN A 148 10.98 -48.45 38.12
N VAL A 149 11.72 -48.04 39.16
CA VAL A 149 13.19 -47.94 39.15
C VAL A 149 13.85 -49.25 39.55
N THR A 150 13.28 -49.94 40.55
CA THR A 150 13.87 -51.15 41.14
C THR A 150 13.40 -52.46 40.50
N HIS A 151 12.53 -52.38 39.47
CA HIS A 151 11.91 -53.57 38.87
C HIS A 151 12.97 -54.50 38.21
N PRO A 152 12.85 -55.84 38.35
CA PRO A 152 13.83 -56.78 37.80
C PRO A 152 14.05 -56.67 36.29
N GLU A 153 13.00 -56.41 35.50
CA GLU A 153 13.12 -56.23 34.03
C GLU A 153 13.86 -54.95 33.64
N ILE A 154 13.64 -53.85 34.37
CA ILE A 154 14.34 -52.58 34.14
C ILE A 154 15.83 -52.76 34.50
N SER A 155 16.12 -53.46 35.60
CA SER A 155 17.47 -53.83 35.98
C SER A 155 18.14 -54.78 34.99
N ALA A 156 17.40 -55.72 34.41
CA ALA A 156 17.89 -56.62 33.37
C ALA A 156 18.23 -55.84 32.09
N LEU A 157 17.38 -54.89 31.68
CA LEU A 157 17.67 -54.00 30.57
C LEU A 157 18.95 -53.19 30.85
N TRP A 158 19.06 -52.56 32.03
CA TRP A 158 20.26 -51.78 32.34
C TRP A 158 21.55 -52.60 32.25
N LYS A 159 21.55 -53.85 32.73
CA LYS A 159 22.71 -54.76 32.60
C LYS A 159 23.15 -54.97 31.14
N THR A 160 22.23 -54.88 30.18
CA THR A 160 22.56 -55.00 28.74
C THR A 160 23.05 -53.68 28.12
N LEU A 161 22.58 -52.53 28.62
CA LEU A 161 22.92 -51.21 28.09
C LEU A 161 24.17 -50.60 28.74
N LYS A 162 24.55 -51.11 29.91
CA LYS A 162 25.58 -50.56 30.78
C LYS A 162 26.90 -50.31 30.02
N PRO A 163 27.38 -49.06 29.91
CA PRO A 163 28.63 -48.75 29.24
C PRO A 163 29.85 -49.20 30.08
N LEU A 164 31.03 -49.29 29.46
CA LEU A 164 32.29 -49.61 30.14
C LEU A 164 32.68 -48.58 31.21
N GLN A 165 32.29 -47.31 31.00
CA GLN A 165 32.53 -46.19 31.93
C GLN A 165 31.20 -45.83 32.61
N ASP A 166 30.68 -46.73 33.45
CA ASP A 166 29.39 -46.59 34.14
C ASP A 166 29.39 -45.59 35.30
N ASN A 167 30.58 -45.16 35.75
CA ASN A 167 30.75 -44.10 36.74
C ASN A 167 30.71 -42.69 36.13
N LYS A 168 30.78 -42.57 34.80
CA LYS A 168 30.75 -41.28 34.08
C LYS A 168 29.32 -40.98 33.61
N ILE A 169 28.87 -39.74 33.83
CA ILE A 169 27.48 -39.36 33.56
C ILE A 169 27.12 -39.46 32.07
N LEU A 170 28.05 -39.06 31.21
CA LEU A 170 27.77 -38.87 29.79
C LEU A 170 27.65 -40.20 29.04
N PRO A 171 28.56 -41.18 29.21
CA PRO A 171 28.36 -42.53 28.68
C PRO A 171 27.04 -43.17 29.14
N VAL A 172 26.67 -43.01 30.42
CA VAL A 172 25.41 -43.54 30.96
C VAL A 172 24.20 -42.88 30.29
N LEU A 173 24.16 -41.54 30.22
CA LEU A 173 23.07 -40.82 29.58
C LEU A 173 22.97 -41.10 28.07
N ARG A 174 24.09 -41.25 27.36
CA ARG A 174 24.09 -41.65 25.94
C ARG A 174 23.49 -43.05 25.77
N ALA A 175 23.89 -44.03 26.57
CA ALA A 175 23.35 -45.39 26.48
C ALA A 175 21.82 -45.42 26.70
N ILE A 176 21.33 -44.70 27.71
CA ILE A 176 19.89 -44.58 27.99
C ILE A 176 19.18 -43.87 26.83
N TYR A 177 19.75 -42.76 26.36
CA TYR A 177 19.20 -41.96 25.28
C TYR A 177 19.12 -42.73 23.96
N ASP A 178 20.21 -43.37 23.55
CA ASP A 178 20.29 -44.11 22.30
C ASP A 178 19.32 -45.29 22.28
N TYR A 179 19.15 -45.98 23.42
CA TYR A 179 18.15 -47.03 23.54
C TYR A 179 16.73 -46.48 23.40
N THR A 180 16.39 -45.44 24.17
CA THR A 180 15.03 -44.90 24.20
C THR A 180 14.64 -44.19 22.89
N LEU A 181 15.61 -43.64 22.17
CA LEU A 181 15.41 -43.04 20.86
C LEU A 181 15.31 -44.10 19.76
N ASN A 182 16.29 -45.00 19.66
CA ASN A 182 16.47 -45.85 18.47
C ASN A 182 15.88 -47.26 18.60
N GLN A 183 15.77 -47.80 19.82
CA GLN A 183 15.33 -49.20 20.06
C GLN A 183 13.88 -49.30 20.52
N LEU A 184 13.29 -48.20 21.02
CA LEU A 184 11.85 -48.11 21.26
C LEU A 184 11.19 -47.47 20.04
N GLU A 185 10.22 -48.14 19.44
CA GLU A 185 9.46 -47.55 18.34
C GLU A 185 8.52 -46.44 18.87
N GLY A 186 8.43 -45.33 18.15
CA GLY A 186 7.50 -44.25 18.49
C GLY A 186 6.10 -44.55 17.94
N ALA A 187 5.09 -44.61 18.81
CA ALA A 187 3.70 -44.79 18.38
C ALA A 187 2.74 -43.81 19.05
N PRO A 188 1.69 -43.35 18.34
CA PRO A 188 0.65 -42.48 18.89
C PRO A 188 -0.32 -43.29 19.76
N PHE A 189 0.16 -43.79 20.90
CA PHE A 189 -0.65 -44.55 21.83
C PHE A 189 -1.63 -43.64 22.58
N LYS A 190 -2.93 -43.97 22.52
CA LYS A 190 -3.99 -43.31 23.30
C LYS A 190 -4.20 -44.10 24.59
N GLY A 191 -3.41 -43.80 25.61
CA GLY A 191 -3.52 -44.45 26.92
C GLY A 191 -2.33 -44.15 27.82
N PHE A 192 -2.46 -44.54 29.08
CA PHE A 192 -1.36 -44.46 30.05
C PHE A 192 -0.36 -45.59 29.77
N THR A 193 0.91 -45.23 29.56
CA THR A 193 2.01 -46.19 29.36
C THR A 193 3.10 -45.90 30.39
N ASP A 194 3.25 -46.74 31.41
CA ASP A 194 4.33 -46.61 32.39
C ASP A 194 5.69 -47.08 31.83
N ALA A 195 6.76 -46.92 32.61
CA ALA A 195 8.12 -47.30 32.18
C ALA A 195 8.23 -48.80 31.85
N LEU A 196 7.63 -49.67 32.66
CA LEU A 196 7.68 -51.12 32.46
C LEU A 196 6.88 -51.56 31.22
N THR A 197 5.70 -50.97 30.99
CA THR A 197 4.89 -51.24 29.81
C THR A 197 5.60 -50.77 28.55
N ALA A 198 6.24 -49.60 28.57
CA ALA A 198 7.05 -49.11 27.46
C ALA A 198 8.19 -50.10 27.12
N LEU A 199 8.86 -50.65 28.14
CA LEU A 199 9.88 -51.69 27.96
C LEU A 199 9.31 -52.96 27.30
N ARG A 200 8.21 -53.49 27.85
CA ARG A 200 7.61 -54.75 27.38
C ARG A 200 7.07 -54.66 25.95
N LEU A 201 6.42 -53.55 25.62
CA LEU A 201 5.85 -53.33 24.28
C LEU A 201 6.93 -52.98 23.24
N LYS A 202 8.11 -52.54 23.67
CA LYS A 202 9.16 -51.96 22.82
C LYS A 202 8.67 -50.80 21.93
N GLN A 203 7.53 -50.23 22.27
CA GLN A 203 6.84 -49.21 21.52
C GLN A 203 6.07 -48.32 22.49
N ALA A 204 6.22 -47.00 22.37
CA ALA A 204 5.57 -46.04 23.27
C ALA A 204 5.43 -44.64 22.64
N SER A 205 4.49 -43.86 23.18
CA SER A 205 4.41 -42.42 22.91
C SER A 205 5.50 -41.64 23.66
N CYS A 206 5.58 -40.32 23.45
CA CYS A 206 6.57 -39.47 24.11
C CYS A 206 6.57 -39.59 25.64
N ASN A 207 5.41 -39.84 26.24
CA ASN A 207 5.28 -40.06 27.68
C ASN A 207 5.96 -41.37 28.11
N GLY A 208 5.58 -42.52 27.54
CA GLY A 208 6.13 -43.82 27.94
C GLY A 208 7.65 -43.93 27.69
N LYS A 209 8.15 -43.37 26.57
CA LYS A 209 9.60 -43.28 26.32
C LYS A 209 10.32 -42.45 27.38
N SER A 210 9.74 -41.30 27.76
CA SER A 210 10.32 -40.42 28.79
C SER A 210 10.30 -41.05 30.18
N ARG A 211 9.23 -41.78 30.54
CA ARG A 211 9.15 -42.54 31.80
C ARG A 211 10.22 -43.62 31.90
N LEU A 212 10.43 -44.39 30.83
CA LEU A 212 11.49 -45.41 30.79
C LEU A 212 12.90 -44.79 30.85
N PHE A 213 13.13 -43.66 30.16
CA PHE A 213 14.37 -42.90 30.30
C PHE A 213 14.61 -42.50 31.76
N VAL A 214 13.60 -41.91 32.42
CA VAL A 214 13.71 -41.47 33.82
C VAL A 214 13.95 -42.66 34.75
N ALA A 215 13.28 -43.79 34.53
CA ALA A 215 13.50 -45.00 35.35
C ALA A 215 14.96 -45.48 35.29
N LEU A 216 15.54 -45.54 34.08
CA LEU A 216 16.93 -45.95 33.88
C LEU A 216 17.93 -44.93 34.45
N ALA A 217 17.64 -43.63 34.33
CA ALA A 217 18.48 -42.58 34.92
C ALA A 217 18.48 -42.68 36.45
N ARG A 218 17.29 -42.77 37.07
CA ARG A 218 17.13 -42.91 38.52
C ARG A 218 17.80 -44.17 39.06
N GLN A 219 17.74 -45.28 38.34
CA GLN A 219 18.41 -46.53 38.71
C GLN A 219 19.94 -46.35 38.83
N ASN A 220 20.51 -45.41 38.07
CA ASN A 220 21.94 -45.10 38.08
C ASN A 220 22.30 -43.90 38.96
N ASN A 221 21.47 -43.60 39.96
CA ASN A 221 21.65 -42.48 40.88
C ASN A 221 21.72 -41.11 40.17
N ILE A 222 21.01 -40.95 39.06
CA ILE A 222 20.94 -39.68 38.32
C ILE A 222 19.54 -39.08 38.54
N PRO A 223 19.40 -37.95 39.26
CA PRO A 223 18.10 -37.32 39.48
C PRO A 223 17.49 -36.87 38.16
N ALA A 224 16.28 -37.36 37.87
CA ALA A 224 15.60 -37.10 36.61
C ALA A 224 14.12 -36.83 36.84
N ARG A 225 13.55 -35.90 36.06
CA ARG A 225 12.14 -35.52 36.11
C ARG A 225 11.55 -35.42 34.72
N LEU A 226 10.23 -35.57 34.65
CA LEU A 226 9.48 -35.31 33.43
C LEU A 226 9.11 -33.82 33.35
N VAL A 227 9.03 -33.30 32.14
CA VAL A 227 8.49 -31.97 31.85
C VAL A 227 7.47 -32.09 30.74
N GLY A 228 6.29 -31.52 30.96
CA GLY A 228 5.20 -31.54 30.01
C GLY A 228 4.88 -30.16 29.47
N GLY A 229 4.48 -30.11 28.20
CA GLY A 229 4.21 -28.86 27.52
C GLY A 229 3.82 -29.04 26.06
N LEU A 230 4.20 -28.07 25.22
CA LEU A 230 3.80 -28.00 23.81
C LEU A 230 5.00 -27.77 22.90
N ILE A 231 5.04 -28.49 21.77
CA ILE A 231 5.88 -28.11 20.61
C ILE A 231 5.10 -27.12 19.74
N LEU A 232 5.58 -25.88 19.65
CA LEU A 232 4.96 -24.74 19.00
C LEU A 232 5.17 -24.73 17.48
N ASN A 233 4.74 -25.81 16.83
CA ASN A 233 4.65 -25.85 15.36
C ASN A 233 3.37 -25.13 14.91
N GLU A 234 3.44 -24.36 13.83
CA GLU A 234 2.30 -23.61 13.31
C GLU A 234 1.13 -24.50 12.93
N GLY A 235 -0.08 -24.02 13.20
CA GLY A 235 -1.33 -24.72 12.93
C GLY A 235 -2.07 -25.13 14.20
N SER A 236 -3.06 -26.00 14.03
CA SER A 236 -3.92 -26.46 15.12
C SER A 236 -3.64 -27.93 15.48
N LYS A 237 -3.54 -28.23 16.77
CA LYS A 237 -3.27 -29.58 17.27
C LYS A 237 -3.96 -29.86 18.60
N LYS A 238 -4.12 -31.14 18.93
CA LYS A 238 -4.57 -31.61 20.26
C LYS A 238 -3.46 -32.27 21.08
N THR A 239 -2.27 -32.43 20.52
CA THR A 239 -1.21 -33.20 21.15
C THR A 239 -0.30 -32.30 22.00
N SER A 240 -0.19 -32.66 23.28
CA SER A 240 0.90 -32.21 24.14
C SER A 240 2.16 -33.01 23.89
N HIS A 241 3.27 -32.57 24.46
CA HIS A 241 4.55 -33.25 24.40
C HIS A 241 5.15 -33.36 25.81
N GLN A 242 5.91 -34.42 26.04
CA GLN A 242 6.62 -34.64 27.28
C GLN A 242 8.06 -35.05 26.98
N TRP A 243 8.99 -34.47 27.72
CA TRP A 243 10.41 -34.77 27.64
C TRP A 243 11.00 -34.93 29.04
N VAL A 244 12.31 -35.14 29.11
CA VAL A 244 13.03 -35.42 30.35
C VAL A 244 13.97 -34.28 30.67
N GLU A 245 14.12 -33.95 31.94
CA GLU A 245 15.23 -33.16 32.45
C GLU A 245 16.03 -33.97 33.47
N VAL A 246 17.36 -33.88 33.39
CA VAL A 246 18.31 -34.55 34.29
C VAL A 246 19.12 -33.51 35.03
N TYR A 247 19.33 -33.70 36.33
CA TYR A 247 20.11 -32.78 37.14
C TYR A 247 21.62 -33.03 37.01
N ILE A 248 22.36 -32.05 36.50
CA ILE A 248 23.80 -32.11 36.26
C ILE A 248 24.44 -30.80 36.76
N GLN A 249 25.33 -30.88 37.75
CA GLN A 249 26.09 -29.73 38.30
C GLN A 249 25.27 -28.45 38.58
N GLY A 250 24.08 -28.57 39.18
CA GLY A 250 23.24 -27.39 39.47
C GLY A 250 22.16 -27.10 38.45
N HIS A 251 22.22 -27.71 37.26
CA HIS A 251 21.34 -27.42 36.14
C HIS A 251 20.42 -28.59 35.79
N TRP A 252 19.19 -28.30 35.38
CA TRP A 252 18.27 -29.27 34.80
C TRP A 252 18.47 -29.32 33.28
N VAL A 253 19.16 -30.35 32.81
CA VAL A 253 19.56 -30.52 31.40
C VAL A 253 18.50 -31.33 30.64
N PRO A 254 17.96 -30.83 29.51
CA PRO A 254 16.85 -31.45 28.81
C PRO A 254 17.27 -32.56 27.84
N PHE A 255 16.45 -33.60 27.74
CA PHE A 255 16.59 -34.74 26.83
C PHE A 255 15.22 -35.11 26.23
N GLY A 256 15.18 -35.25 24.91
CA GLY A 256 13.99 -35.63 24.16
C GLY A 256 14.15 -37.02 23.54
N PRO A 257 13.73 -38.10 24.23
CA PRO A 257 13.88 -39.49 23.75
C PRO A 257 12.96 -39.83 22.57
N THR A 258 12.15 -38.88 22.11
CA THR A 258 11.26 -39.04 20.95
C THR A 258 11.75 -38.26 19.73
N ASN A 259 12.31 -37.07 19.94
CA ASN A 259 12.53 -36.08 18.87
C ASN A 259 14.00 -35.80 18.58
N GLY A 260 14.94 -36.60 19.09
CA GLY A 260 16.35 -36.45 18.73
C GLY A 260 17.09 -35.32 19.47
N ASN A 261 16.57 -34.86 20.60
CA ASN A 261 17.21 -33.81 21.41
C ASN A 261 18.09 -34.37 22.53
N PHE A 262 19.41 -34.19 22.47
CA PHE A 262 20.35 -34.58 23.52
C PHE A 262 20.99 -33.34 24.16
N ALA A 263 20.77 -33.11 25.45
CA ALA A 263 21.26 -31.92 26.16
C ALA A 263 20.87 -30.58 25.49
N HIS A 264 19.79 -30.60 24.71
CA HIS A 264 19.38 -29.51 23.84
C HIS A 264 17.86 -29.37 23.92
N LEU A 265 17.37 -28.14 23.96
CA LEU A 265 15.95 -27.85 23.83
C LEU A 265 15.79 -26.76 22.75
N PRO A 266 15.04 -27.02 21.67
CA PRO A 266 14.79 -26.03 20.61
C PRO A 266 13.87 -24.88 21.05
N GLU A 267 13.95 -23.71 20.41
CA GLU A 267 13.12 -22.52 20.74
C GLU A 267 11.60 -22.82 20.72
N ASN A 268 11.12 -23.73 19.89
CA ASN A 268 9.70 -24.05 19.76
C ASN A 268 9.16 -24.96 20.88
N TYR A 269 9.90 -25.26 21.95
CA TYR A 269 9.40 -26.03 23.09
C TYR A 269 8.93 -25.11 24.22
N LEU A 270 7.65 -25.22 24.55
CA LEU A 270 7.00 -24.52 25.65
C LEU A 270 6.83 -25.46 26.85
N SER A 271 7.40 -25.10 28.00
CA SER A 271 7.16 -25.81 29.27
C SER A 271 5.91 -25.28 29.97
N LEU A 272 5.05 -26.20 30.41
CA LEU A 272 3.84 -25.89 31.18
C LEU A 272 3.90 -26.44 32.60
N TYR A 273 4.42 -27.65 32.77
CA TYR A 273 4.50 -28.29 34.08
C TYR A 273 5.69 -29.24 34.23
N ARG A 274 6.02 -29.55 35.48
CA ARG A 274 7.07 -30.46 35.92
C ARG A 274 6.46 -31.66 36.66
N GLY A 275 7.06 -32.82 36.44
CA GLY A 275 6.60 -34.09 36.99
C GLY A 275 5.62 -34.84 36.08
N ASP A 276 5.18 -35.99 36.55
CA ASP A 276 4.24 -36.85 35.83
C ASP A 276 2.79 -36.44 36.13
N LYS A 277 2.31 -35.42 35.41
CA LYS A 277 0.98 -34.82 35.63
C LYS A 277 0.12 -34.93 34.37
N VAL A 278 -1.19 -34.88 34.56
CA VAL A 278 -2.17 -34.78 33.47
C VAL A 278 -2.38 -33.30 33.16
N LEU A 279 -2.40 -32.94 31.87
CA LEU A 279 -2.51 -31.54 31.43
C LEU A 279 -3.88 -30.92 31.72
N PHE A 280 -4.95 -31.72 31.68
CA PHE A 280 -6.32 -31.25 31.92
C PHE A 280 -6.99 -32.07 33.02
N ARG A 281 -7.55 -31.40 34.02
CA ARG A 281 -8.52 -31.98 34.96
C ARG A 281 -9.85 -31.28 34.75
N ARG A 282 -10.94 -32.02 34.92
CA ARG A 282 -12.28 -31.48 34.68
C ARG A 282 -13.31 -32.21 35.51
N THR A 283 -14.49 -31.60 35.66
CA THR A 283 -15.69 -32.31 36.14
C THR A 283 -15.92 -33.56 35.31
N SER A 284 -16.33 -34.64 35.94
CA SER A 284 -16.70 -35.89 35.25
C SER A 284 -17.93 -35.66 34.36
N ASP A 285 -18.10 -36.51 33.35
CA ASP A 285 -19.33 -36.60 32.53
C ASP A 285 -19.72 -35.38 31.68
N ILE A 286 -18.80 -34.41 31.50
CA ILE A 286 -18.97 -33.32 30.51
C ILE A 286 -18.32 -33.70 29.17
N ASN A 287 -18.96 -33.30 28.06
CA ASN A 287 -18.39 -33.46 26.72
C ASN A 287 -17.27 -32.45 26.48
N PHE A 288 -16.07 -32.75 26.97
CA PHE A 288 -14.91 -31.86 26.89
C PHE A 288 -14.06 -32.11 25.65
N ASN A 289 -13.82 -31.04 24.91
CA ASN A 289 -12.93 -31.02 23.76
C ASN A 289 -11.99 -29.80 23.84
N TYR A 290 -10.79 -29.94 23.28
CA TYR A 290 -9.79 -28.89 23.30
C TYR A 290 -8.98 -28.85 22.00
N LEU A 291 -8.47 -27.67 21.70
CA LEU A 291 -7.61 -27.41 20.54
C LEU A 291 -6.58 -26.34 20.90
N PHE A 292 -5.31 -26.62 20.61
CA PHE A 292 -4.26 -25.62 20.62
C PHE A 292 -4.10 -25.06 19.20
N THR A 293 -4.14 -23.75 19.05
CA THR A 293 -3.80 -23.06 17.81
C THR A 293 -2.54 -22.25 18.03
N ILE A 294 -1.51 -22.50 17.22
CA ILE A 294 -0.21 -21.85 17.33
C ILE A 294 0.06 -21.06 16.05
N SER A 295 0.44 -19.79 16.19
CA SER A 295 0.99 -19.00 15.10
C SER A 295 2.38 -18.47 15.49
N LYS A 296 3.31 -18.49 14.52
CA LYS A 296 4.68 -17.98 14.71
C LYS A 296 4.80 -16.67 13.95
N ARG A 297 5.31 -15.63 14.61
CA ARG A 297 5.48 -14.30 13.99
C ARG A 297 6.88 -13.78 14.27
N LEU A 298 7.52 -13.24 13.25
CA LEU A 298 8.75 -12.45 13.40
C LEU A 298 8.33 -11.03 13.75
N VAL A 299 8.73 -10.57 14.93
CA VAL A 299 8.40 -9.22 15.40
C VAL A 299 9.66 -8.52 15.87
N ALA A 300 9.76 -7.22 15.63
CA ALA A 300 10.83 -6.40 16.18
C ALA A 300 10.68 -6.28 17.73
N PRO A 301 11.74 -6.50 18.52
CA PRO A 301 11.70 -6.51 19.99
C PRO A 301 10.89 -5.39 20.66
N ASN A 302 11.02 -4.17 20.13
CA ASN A 302 10.38 -2.98 20.69
C ASN A 302 8.85 -2.92 20.52
N LEU A 303 8.28 -3.73 19.62
CA LEU A 303 6.84 -3.75 19.36
C LEU A 303 6.08 -4.71 20.29
N TYR A 304 6.77 -5.33 21.25
CA TYR A 304 6.15 -6.22 22.23
C TYR A 304 6.80 -6.19 23.62
N GLN A 305 8.06 -5.73 23.78
CA GLN A 305 8.61 -5.49 25.11
C GLN A 305 7.94 -4.26 25.76
N ARG A 306 6.94 -4.50 26.60
CA ARG A 306 6.22 -3.45 27.35
C ARG A 306 7.00 -2.94 28.57
N GLU A 307 7.92 -3.72 29.18
CA GLU A 307 8.38 -3.40 30.56
C GLU A 307 9.85 -3.69 30.93
N GLN A 308 10.76 -4.08 30.01
CA GLN A 308 12.13 -4.46 30.40
C GLN A 308 13.23 -3.39 30.18
N ILE A 309 12.88 -2.15 29.88
CA ILE A 309 13.85 -1.03 29.94
C ILE A 309 13.82 -0.48 31.38
N LEU A 310 14.67 -1.05 32.23
CA LEU A 310 15.25 -0.50 33.47
C LEU A 310 14.37 0.47 34.30
N PRO A 311 13.96 0.11 35.53
CA PRO A 311 13.23 1.01 36.44
C PRO A 311 14.00 2.26 36.90
N ASN A 312 15.27 2.44 36.50
CA ASN A 312 16.21 3.40 37.12
C ASN A 312 16.94 4.31 36.12
N THR A 313 16.30 4.73 35.05
CA THR A 313 16.75 5.90 34.28
C THR A 313 15.54 6.73 33.90
N ASP A 314 15.51 7.99 34.35
CA ASP A 314 14.53 9.04 34.03
C ASP A 314 14.39 9.36 32.51
N ASP A 315 15.06 8.59 31.65
CA ASP A 315 14.91 8.62 30.21
C ASP A 315 13.68 7.81 29.76
N GLN A 316 12.48 8.25 30.18
CA GLN A 316 11.23 7.92 29.48
C GLN A 316 11.24 8.63 28.12
N LEU A 317 12.13 8.18 27.23
CA LEU A 317 12.27 8.69 25.89
C LEU A 317 11.01 8.35 25.09
N PHE A 318 10.50 9.36 24.39
CA PHE A 318 9.26 9.35 23.62
C PHE A 318 9.22 8.21 22.58
N ASN A 319 8.65 7.06 22.94
CA ASN A 319 8.54 5.90 22.06
C ASN A 319 7.11 5.80 21.48
N ILE A 320 6.96 6.29 20.24
CA ILE A 320 5.67 6.35 19.53
C ILE A 320 5.02 4.96 19.43
N SER A 321 5.81 3.90 19.23
CA SER A 321 5.27 2.56 19.10
C SER A 321 4.67 2.04 20.40
N GLN A 322 5.31 2.31 21.55
CA GLN A 322 4.77 1.97 22.87
C GLN A 322 3.50 2.75 23.21
N MET A 323 3.42 4.03 22.83
CA MET A 323 2.18 4.81 22.97
C MET A 323 1.03 4.19 22.15
N LEU A 324 1.29 3.82 20.89
CA LEU A 324 0.28 3.18 20.04
C LEU A 324 -0.14 1.79 20.57
N LEU A 325 0.80 1.04 21.15
CA LEU A 325 0.50 -0.22 21.85
C LEU A 325 -0.36 0.02 23.10
N SER A 326 -0.13 1.10 23.85
CA SER A 326 -0.99 1.44 25.00
C SER A 326 -2.42 1.82 24.60
N MET A 327 -2.63 2.28 23.36
CA MET A 327 -3.95 2.55 22.79
C MET A 327 -4.67 1.28 22.30
N GLY A 328 -4.06 0.11 22.45
CA GLY A 328 -4.66 -1.19 22.08
C GLY A 328 -4.56 -1.53 20.59
N LEU A 329 -3.71 -0.83 19.82
CA LEU A 329 -3.48 -1.16 18.41
C LEU A 329 -2.63 -2.43 18.29
N ALA A 330 -2.99 -3.29 17.33
CA ALA A 330 -2.20 -4.48 17.00
C ALA A 330 -0.82 -4.09 16.41
N SER A 331 0.22 -4.86 16.72
CA SER A 331 1.60 -4.61 16.26
C SER A 331 1.71 -4.39 14.74
N ASN A 332 1.04 -5.24 13.93
CA ASN A 332 1.04 -5.11 12.47
C ASN A 332 0.41 -3.79 11.99
N THR A 333 -0.64 -3.32 12.68
CA THR A 333 -1.27 -2.05 12.35
C THR A 333 -0.34 -0.89 12.66
N ILE A 334 0.37 -0.96 13.79
CA ILE A 334 1.38 0.02 14.18
C ILE A 334 2.50 0.08 13.13
N ALA A 335 3.04 -1.07 12.71
CA ALA A 335 4.07 -1.14 11.68
C ALA A 335 3.66 -0.43 10.38
N LEU A 336 2.42 -0.64 9.91
CA LEU A 336 1.89 0.03 8.72
C LEU A 336 1.84 1.56 8.89
N PHE A 337 1.27 2.04 10.01
CA PHE A 337 1.21 3.47 10.30
C PHE A 337 2.60 4.10 10.34
N LEU A 338 3.57 3.39 10.95
CA LEU A 338 4.93 3.90 11.08
C LEU A 338 5.62 4.08 9.72
N LEU A 339 5.32 3.22 8.74
CA LEU A 339 5.98 3.20 7.43
C LEU A 339 5.24 3.96 6.32
N PHE A 340 3.99 4.39 6.51
CA PHE A 340 3.24 5.19 5.53
C PHE A 340 3.96 6.45 5.05
N PRO A 341 4.60 7.27 5.92
CA PRO A 341 5.38 8.41 5.45
C PRO A 341 6.52 8.01 4.50
N LEU A 342 7.17 6.88 4.73
CA LEU A 342 8.21 6.37 3.84
C LEU A 342 7.62 5.96 2.47
N CYS A 343 6.45 5.31 2.45
CA CYS A 343 5.75 5.04 1.20
C CYS A 343 5.38 6.33 0.44
N THR A 344 4.94 7.39 1.13
CA THR A 344 4.66 8.68 0.46
C THR A 344 5.92 9.29 -0.15
N LEU A 345 7.08 9.16 0.50
CA LEU A 345 8.37 9.61 -0.03
C LEU A 345 8.73 8.84 -1.30
N VAL A 346 8.60 7.51 -1.27
CA VAL A 346 8.84 6.65 -2.44
C VAL A 346 7.95 7.07 -3.61
N ILE A 347 6.64 7.21 -3.40
CA ILE A 347 5.73 7.58 -4.48
C ILE A 347 6.01 9.00 -4.99
N SER A 348 6.34 9.94 -4.10
CA SER A 348 6.78 11.29 -4.49
C SER A 348 8.04 11.24 -5.36
N PHE A 349 9.00 10.38 -5.04
CA PHE A 349 10.20 10.15 -5.86
C PHE A 349 9.85 9.56 -7.24
N LEU A 350 9.03 8.50 -7.28
CA LEU A 350 8.59 7.88 -8.53
C LEU A 350 7.88 8.90 -9.44
N ARG A 351 7.06 9.78 -8.87
CA ARG A 351 6.30 10.78 -9.63
C ARG A 351 7.16 11.98 -10.05
N ASN A 352 7.92 12.54 -9.13
CA ASN A 352 8.61 13.80 -9.33
C ASN A 352 9.96 13.63 -9.99
N VAL A 353 10.70 12.53 -9.74
CA VAL A 353 12.05 12.28 -10.27
C VAL A 353 12.02 11.29 -11.43
N ILE A 354 11.33 10.16 -11.31
CA ILE A 354 11.25 9.19 -12.41
C ILE A 354 10.21 9.63 -13.46
N GLY A 355 9.07 10.16 -12.99
CA GLY A 355 7.97 10.58 -13.84
C GLY A 355 6.95 9.49 -14.14
N ILE A 356 6.81 8.50 -13.25
CA ILE A 356 5.76 7.48 -13.31
C ILE A 356 4.43 8.12 -12.89
N LYS A 357 3.38 7.90 -13.68
CA LYS A 357 2.02 8.33 -13.36
C LYS A 357 1.29 7.20 -12.61
N THR A 358 0.55 7.55 -11.57
CA THR A 358 -0.20 6.62 -10.71
C THR A 358 -1.59 7.21 -10.41
N PHE A 359 -2.50 6.39 -9.86
CA PHE A 359 -3.78 6.83 -9.30
C PHE A 359 -3.61 7.61 -7.99
N GLY A 360 -2.86 8.71 -8.04
CA GLY A 360 -2.48 9.50 -6.88
C GLY A 360 -1.42 8.82 -6.01
N VAL A 361 -1.22 9.39 -4.82
CA VAL A 361 -0.21 8.92 -3.84
C VAL A 361 -0.80 7.89 -2.89
N PHE A 362 -2.10 7.99 -2.61
CA PHE A 362 -2.73 7.21 -1.53
C PHE A 362 -3.14 5.80 -1.96
N LEU A 363 -3.69 5.63 -3.17
CA LEU A 363 -4.21 4.35 -3.63
C LEU A 363 -3.15 3.23 -3.68
N PRO A 364 -1.95 3.44 -4.27
CA PRO A 364 -0.93 2.39 -4.30
C PRO A 364 -0.49 1.95 -2.89
N MET A 365 -0.44 2.89 -1.95
CA MET A 365 -0.06 2.63 -0.56
C MET A 365 -1.11 1.82 0.19
N LEU A 366 -2.40 2.15 0.05
CA LEU A 366 -3.49 1.41 0.69
C LEU A 366 -3.55 -0.03 0.19
N ILE A 367 -3.43 -0.22 -1.12
CA ILE A 367 -3.46 -1.57 -1.70
C ILE A 367 -2.22 -2.36 -1.24
N ALA A 368 -1.04 -1.73 -1.20
CA ALA A 368 0.16 -2.36 -0.66
C ALA A 368 -0.01 -2.77 0.82
N ALA A 369 -0.65 -1.94 1.64
CA ALA A 369 -0.97 -2.27 3.02
C ALA A 369 -1.93 -3.47 3.13
N ALA A 370 -2.95 -3.55 2.28
CA ALA A 370 -3.82 -4.73 2.20
C ALA A 370 -3.07 -5.99 1.73
N CYS A 371 -2.07 -5.83 0.85
CA CYS A 371 -1.20 -6.93 0.41
C CYS A 371 -0.33 -7.47 1.54
N VAL A 372 0.04 -6.68 2.56
CA VAL A 372 0.81 -7.17 3.72
C VAL A 372 0.08 -8.29 4.46
N PHE A 373 -1.25 -8.21 4.54
CA PHE A 373 -2.08 -9.23 5.22
C PHE A 373 -2.47 -10.39 4.31
N THR A 374 -2.71 -10.12 3.03
CA THR A 374 -3.26 -11.12 2.08
C THR A 374 -2.20 -11.80 1.21
N GLY A 375 -1.00 -11.22 1.14
CA GLY A 375 0.07 -11.58 0.21
C GLY A 375 0.01 -10.78 -1.10
N LEU A 376 1.18 -10.39 -1.62
CA LEU A 376 1.32 -9.55 -2.81
C LEU A 376 0.61 -10.12 -4.05
N PHE A 377 0.75 -11.41 -4.32
CA PHE A 377 0.14 -12.03 -5.50
C PHE A 377 -1.39 -11.94 -5.45
N ARG A 378 -2.00 -12.32 -4.32
CA ARG A 378 -3.45 -12.28 -4.12
C ARG A 378 -3.97 -10.85 -4.17
N GLY A 379 -3.24 -9.90 -3.57
CA GLY A 379 -3.60 -8.49 -3.60
C GLY A 379 -3.53 -7.86 -5.00
N ILE A 380 -2.49 -8.16 -5.79
CA ILE A 380 -2.40 -7.71 -7.19
C ILE A 380 -3.55 -8.30 -8.01
N VAL A 381 -3.81 -9.60 -7.90
CA VAL A 381 -4.92 -10.25 -8.61
C VAL A 381 -6.26 -9.60 -8.23
N ALA A 382 -6.52 -9.40 -6.95
CA ALA A 382 -7.74 -8.75 -6.47
C ALA A 382 -7.88 -7.32 -7.02
N PHE A 383 -6.81 -6.53 -7.01
CA PHE A 383 -6.82 -5.17 -7.56
C PHE A 383 -7.06 -5.17 -9.08
N THR A 384 -6.42 -6.07 -9.83
CA THR A 384 -6.64 -6.21 -11.28
C THR A 384 -8.08 -6.62 -11.59
N VAL A 385 -8.68 -7.53 -10.81
CA VAL A 385 -10.08 -7.92 -10.96
C VAL A 385 -11.02 -6.74 -10.66
N ILE A 386 -10.80 -6.02 -9.56
CA ILE A 386 -11.61 -4.83 -9.22
C ILE A 386 -11.50 -3.78 -10.33
N LEU A 387 -10.30 -3.50 -10.85
CA LEU A 387 -10.11 -2.59 -11.98
C LEU A 387 -10.88 -3.07 -13.22
N ALA A 388 -10.79 -4.35 -13.56
CA ALA A 388 -11.45 -4.91 -14.73
C ALA A 388 -12.98 -4.86 -14.63
N VAL A 389 -13.55 -5.25 -13.48
CA VAL A 389 -14.99 -5.16 -13.22
C VAL A 389 -15.45 -3.71 -13.26
N SER A 390 -14.76 -2.81 -12.56
CA SER A 390 -15.05 -1.37 -12.58
C SER A 390 -15.07 -0.81 -13.99
N TYR A 391 -14.09 -1.20 -14.81
CA TYR A 391 -13.95 -0.76 -16.18
C TYR A 391 -15.08 -1.30 -17.07
N LEU A 392 -15.38 -2.60 -16.99
CA LEU A 392 -16.48 -3.21 -17.74
C LEU A 392 -17.83 -2.60 -17.37
N SER A 393 -18.09 -2.41 -16.07
CA SER A 393 -19.30 -1.72 -15.59
C SER A 393 -19.37 -0.29 -16.12
N HIS A 394 -18.24 0.43 -16.15
CA HIS A 394 -18.18 1.77 -16.73
C HIS A 394 -18.60 1.78 -18.21
N LEU A 395 -18.06 0.86 -19.04
CA LEU A 395 -18.43 0.76 -20.45
C LEU A 395 -19.93 0.49 -20.67
N VAL A 396 -20.55 -0.32 -19.80
CA VAL A 396 -21.98 -0.61 -19.86
C VAL A 396 -22.80 0.63 -19.49
N PHE A 397 -22.46 1.28 -18.36
CA PHE A 397 -23.20 2.45 -17.89
C PHE A 397 -23.01 3.70 -18.76
N ASP A 398 -21.87 3.80 -19.43
CA ASP A 398 -21.63 4.85 -20.40
C ASP A 398 -22.54 4.70 -21.63
N LYS A 399 -22.70 3.47 -22.14
CA LYS A 399 -23.69 3.16 -23.18
C LYS A 399 -25.13 3.45 -22.74
N MET A 400 -25.42 3.26 -21.45
CA MET A 400 -26.73 3.59 -20.85
C MET A 400 -26.90 5.10 -20.59
N ARG A 401 -25.86 5.91 -20.79
CA ARG A 401 -25.84 7.36 -20.55
C ARG A 401 -26.28 7.74 -19.12
N MET A 402 -25.84 6.96 -18.14
CA MET A 402 -26.14 7.24 -16.73
C MET A 402 -25.42 8.50 -16.24
N LEU A 403 -26.11 9.30 -15.42
CA LEU A 403 -25.54 10.46 -14.71
C LEU A 403 -24.35 10.03 -13.84
N LYS A 404 -23.32 10.90 -13.75
CA LYS A 404 -22.04 10.64 -13.05
C LYS A 404 -22.19 10.05 -11.65
N ILE A 405 -22.95 10.70 -10.77
CA ILE A 405 -23.09 10.27 -9.37
C ILE A 405 -23.73 8.88 -9.28
N ALA A 406 -24.80 8.65 -10.05
CA ALA A 406 -25.46 7.36 -10.11
C ALA A 406 -24.54 6.27 -10.71
N ARG A 407 -23.76 6.61 -11.73
CA ARG A 407 -22.78 5.71 -12.36
C ARG A 407 -21.69 5.29 -11.37
N LEU A 408 -21.08 6.25 -10.67
CA LEU A 408 -20.06 5.99 -9.65
C LEU A 408 -20.63 5.12 -8.51
N ALA A 409 -21.80 5.47 -7.98
CA ALA A 409 -22.48 4.69 -6.95
C ALA A 409 -22.77 3.24 -7.41
N SER A 410 -23.18 3.07 -8.67
CA SER A 410 -23.44 1.74 -9.25
C SER A 410 -22.17 0.92 -9.40
N ILE A 411 -21.07 1.52 -9.88
CA ILE A 411 -19.76 0.85 -9.98
C ILE A 411 -19.26 0.43 -8.60
N ILE A 412 -19.36 1.31 -7.60
CA ILE A 412 -18.98 0.99 -6.22
C ILE A 412 -19.80 -0.18 -5.68
N THR A 413 -21.11 -0.16 -5.89
CA THR A 413 -22.03 -1.22 -5.45
C THR A 413 -21.68 -2.57 -6.10
N ILE A 414 -21.48 -2.59 -7.42
CA ILE A 414 -21.11 -3.81 -8.16
C ILE A 414 -19.79 -4.38 -7.66
N ASN A 415 -18.75 -3.55 -7.54
CA ASN A 415 -17.47 -4.00 -7.01
C ASN A 415 -17.56 -4.51 -5.57
N THR A 416 -18.39 -3.87 -4.75
CA THR A 416 -18.62 -4.31 -3.36
C THR A 416 -19.29 -5.69 -3.35
N LEU A 417 -20.30 -5.93 -4.19
CA LEU A 417 -20.93 -7.24 -4.35
C LEU A 417 -19.94 -8.30 -4.83
N PHE A 418 -19.12 -7.98 -5.85
CA PHE A 418 -18.06 -8.88 -6.34
C PHE A 418 -17.03 -9.20 -5.26
N PHE A 419 -16.62 -8.20 -4.48
CA PHE A 419 -15.68 -8.38 -3.39
C PHE A 419 -16.25 -9.29 -2.28
N ILE A 420 -17.50 -9.05 -1.86
CA ILE A 420 -18.20 -9.89 -0.87
C ILE A 420 -18.35 -11.34 -1.39
N ALA A 421 -18.75 -11.51 -2.65
CA ALA A 421 -18.86 -12.83 -3.27
C ALA A 421 -17.49 -13.54 -3.31
N GLY A 422 -16.42 -12.83 -3.67
CA GLY A 422 -15.05 -13.35 -3.65
C GLY A 422 -14.59 -13.76 -2.26
N LEU A 423 -14.90 -12.96 -1.23
CA LEU A 423 -14.60 -13.32 0.16
C LEU A 423 -15.36 -14.57 0.61
N SER A 424 -16.63 -14.72 0.23
CA SER A 424 -17.44 -15.91 0.58
C SER A 424 -16.83 -17.20 0.03
N LEU A 425 -16.27 -17.16 -1.19
CA LEU A 425 -15.62 -18.32 -1.81
C LEU A 425 -14.27 -18.69 -1.17
N ILE A 426 -13.56 -17.72 -0.58
CA ILE A 426 -12.25 -17.92 0.07
C ILE A 426 -12.39 -18.25 1.56
N GLY A 427 -13.40 -17.68 2.22
CA GLY A 427 -13.61 -17.73 3.67
C GLY A 427 -14.00 -19.11 4.21
N SER A 428 -14.41 -20.06 3.38
CA SER A 428 -14.75 -21.43 3.82
C SER A 428 -13.54 -22.24 4.30
N HIS A 429 -12.30 -21.78 4.05
CA HIS A 429 -11.08 -22.50 4.39
C HIS A 429 -10.10 -21.76 5.31
N THR A 430 -10.39 -20.51 5.73
CA THR A 430 -9.44 -19.69 6.51
C THR A 430 -10.10 -18.94 7.67
N ASN A 431 -9.69 -19.24 8.91
CA ASN A 431 -10.08 -18.52 10.13
C ASN A 431 -9.36 -17.15 10.24
N LEU A 432 -9.58 -16.26 9.27
CA LEU A 432 -9.04 -14.90 9.30
C LEU A 432 -9.99 -13.97 10.07
N GLU A 433 -9.52 -13.36 11.17
CA GLU A 433 -10.26 -12.30 11.86
C GLU A 433 -10.21 -11.00 11.01
N PHE A 434 -11.31 -10.66 10.33
CA PHE A 434 -11.41 -9.55 9.36
C PHE A 434 -11.65 -8.15 9.95
N GLY A 435 -11.50 -7.95 11.27
CA GLY A 435 -12.03 -6.78 11.99
C GLY A 435 -11.62 -5.40 11.47
N MET A 436 -10.37 -5.21 11.04
CA MET A 436 -9.85 -3.95 10.45
C MET A 436 -9.60 -4.04 8.93
N LEU A 437 -9.62 -5.25 8.36
CA LEU A 437 -9.42 -5.51 6.93
C LEU A 437 -10.66 -5.18 6.08
N SER A 438 -11.81 -4.95 6.72
CA SER A 438 -13.09 -4.68 6.06
C SER A 438 -13.18 -3.29 5.43
N LEU A 439 -12.45 -2.29 5.93
CA LEU A 439 -12.57 -0.90 5.48
C LEU A 439 -11.72 -0.57 4.24
N PHE A 440 -10.54 -1.17 4.09
CA PHE A 440 -9.65 -0.89 2.96
C PHE A 440 -10.30 -1.16 1.59
N PRO A 441 -11.01 -2.29 1.38
CA PRO A 441 -11.66 -2.58 0.10
C PRO A 441 -12.66 -1.50 -0.31
N VAL A 442 -13.46 -0.99 0.63
CA VAL A 442 -14.46 0.05 0.34
C VAL A 442 -13.80 1.33 -0.15
N VAL A 443 -12.75 1.78 0.55
CA VAL A 443 -11.98 2.97 0.15
C VAL A 443 -11.31 2.76 -1.20
N ILE A 444 -10.68 1.60 -1.42
CA ILE A 444 -10.01 1.24 -2.68
C ILE A 444 -11.03 1.25 -3.83
N ILE A 445 -12.18 0.59 -3.67
CA ILE A 445 -13.23 0.51 -4.68
C ILE A 445 -13.77 1.91 -5.02
N SER A 446 -14.05 2.74 -4.01
CA SER A 446 -14.53 4.11 -4.22
C SER A 446 -13.54 4.95 -5.01
N PHE A 447 -12.26 4.94 -4.63
CA PHE A 447 -11.21 5.67 -5.33
C PHE A 447 -10.98 5.14 -6.75
N VAL A 448 -10.99 3.81 -6.94
CA VAL A 448 -10.83 3.20 -8.28
C VAL A 448 -11.98 3.61 -9.20
N ALA A 449 -13.22 3.56 -8.71
CA ALA A 449 -14.39 3.96 -9.47
C ALA A 449 -14.31 5.42 -9.92
N GLU A 450 -13.95 6.33 -9.01
CA GLU A 450 -13.75 7.75 -9.31
C GLU A 450 -12.66 7.97 -10.37
N ARG A 451 -11.51 7.29 -10.21
CA ARG A 451 -10.37 7.44 -11.13
C ARG A 451 -10.66 6.87 -12.53
N ILE A 452 -11.34 5.73 -12.63
CA ILE A 452 -11.74 5.15 -13.91
C ILE A 452 -12.67 6.09 -14.65
N HIS A 453 -13.65 6.69 -13.96
CA HIS A 453 -14.57 7.61 -14.60
C HIS A 453 -13.84 8.82 -15.21
N HIS A 454 -13.00 9.50 -14.42
CA HIS A 454 -12.25 10.65 -14.91
C HIS A 454 -11.34 10.33 -16.10
N MET A 455 -10.72 9.15 -16.14
CA MET A 455 -9.83 8.77 -17.23
C MET A 455 -10.55 8.23 -18.47
N SER A 456 -11.72 7.60 -18.30
CA SER A 456 -12.51 7.07 -19.41
C SER A 456 -13.15 8.19 -20.23
N ASP A 457 -13.57 9.28 -19.57
CA ASP A 457 -14.13 10.45 -20.26
C ASP A 457 -13.11 11.11 -21.23
N GLU A 458 -11.81 10.95 -20.98
CA GLU A 458 -10.73 11.47 -21.83
C GLU A 458 -10.46 10.62 -23.10
N HIS A 459 -11.10 9.45 -23.27
CA HIS A 459 -10.83 8.49 -24.34
C HIS A 459 -9.34 8.10 -24.48
N ASP A 460 -8.52 8.33 -23.44
CA ASP A 460 -7.08 8.05 -23.42
C ASP A 460 -6.79 6.66 -22.84
N TRP A 461 -7.10 5.62 -23.62
CA TRP A 461 -6.88 4.22 -23.23
C TRP A 461 -5.42 3.90 -22.92
N LEU A 462 -4.49 4.47 -23.69
CA LEU A 462 -3.05 4.28 -23.48
C LEU A 462 -2.58 4.98 -22.20
N GLY A 463 -3.09 6.18 -21.92
CA GLY A 463 -2.87 6.87 -20.65
C GLY A 463 -3.39 6.07 -19.47
N PHE A 464 -4.62 5.54 -19.55
CA PHE A 464 -5.20 4.69 -18.52
C PHE A 464 -4.35 3.45 -18.24
N LEU A 465 -3.92 2.74 -19.28
CA LEU A 465 -3.07 1.56 -19.14
C LEU A 465 -1.72 1.92 -18.49
N THR A 466 -1.11 3.03 -18.93
CA THR A 466 0.17 3.52 -18.39
C THR A 466 0.05 3.88 -16.91
N VAL A 467 -1.04 4.54 -16.50
CA VAL A 467 -1.30 4.90 -15.10
C VAL A 467 -1.59 3.66 -14.25
N SER A 468 -2.31 2.68 -14.79
CA SER A 468 -2.61 1.41 -14.12
C SER A 468 -1.33 0.59 -13.87
N LEU A 469 -0.47 0.46 -14.88
CA LEU A 469 0.83 -0.20 -14.75
C LEU A 469 1.75 0.52 -13.77
N GLY A 470 1.80 1.87 -13.82
CA GLY A 470 2.55 2.66 -12.86
C GLY A 470 2.05 2.48 -11.42
N THR A 471 0.73 2.33 -11.24
CA THR A 471 0.11 2.04 -9.94
C THR A 471 0.49 0.65 -9.43
N LEU A 472 0.42 -0.39 -10.27
CA LEU A 472 0.85 -1.76 -9.93
C LEU A 472 2.34 -1.82 -9.51
N PHE A 473 3.20 -1.13 -10.25
CA PHE A 473 4.61 -1.01 -9.91
C PHE A 473 4.82 -0.32 -8.55
N SER A 474 4.08 0.76 -8.30
CA SER A 474 4.14 1.48 -7.03
C SER A 474 3.61 0.66 -5.85
N ILE A 475 2.56 -0.14 -6.06
CA ILE A 475 2.04 -1.10 -5.06
C ILE A 475 3.14 -2.08 -4.67
N THR A 476 3.84 -2.63 -5.66
CA THR A 476 4.92 -3.62 -5.44
C THR A 476 6.05 -3.02 -4.59
N ILE A 477 6.52 -1.82 -4.93
CA ILE A 477 7.58 -1.16 -4.14
C ILE A 477 7.09 -0.82 -2.74
N CYS A 478 5.87 -0.29 -2.60
CA CYS A 478 5.32 0.02 -1.28
C CYS A 478 5.15 -1.23 -0.43
N PHE A 479 4.74 -2.37 -1.02
CA PHE A 479 4.66 -3.64 -0.33
C PHE A 479 6.02 -4.08 0.20
N LEU A 480 7.08 -4.00 -0.61
CA LEU A 480 8.45 -4.32 -0.17
C LEU A 480 8.91 -3.43 1.01
N VAL A 481 8.52 -2.16 1.01
CA VAL A 481 8.80 -1.25 2.13
C VAL A 481 8.02 -1.67 3.38
N LEU A 482 6.71 -1.89 3.26
CA LEU A 482 5.82 -2.22 4.37
C LEU A 482 6.08 -3.61 4.97
N SER A 483 6.63 -4.54 4.18
CA SER A 483 6.99 -5.89 4.62
C SER A 483 8.44 -5.99 5.15
N SER A 484 9.17 -4.88 5.25
CA SER A 484 10.56 -4.90 5.72
C SER A 484 10.65 -4.80 7.23
N PHE A 485 11.02 -5.90 7.89
CA PHE A 485 11.27 -5.95 9.34
C PHE A 485 12.36 -4.95 9.79
N LEU A 486 13.37 -4.71 8.93
CA LEU A 486 14.44 -3.76 9.23
C LEU A 486 13.90 -2.33 9.29
N LEU A 487 13.09 -1.93 8.29
CA LEU A 487 12.50 -0.60 8.27
C LEU A 487 11.51 -0.41 9.40
N GLU A 488 10.71 -1.43 9.71
CA GLU A 488 9.80 -1.45 10.86
C GLU A 488 10.56 -1.24 12.18
N GLY A 489 11.64 -2.00 12.41
CA GLY A 489 12.50 -1.86 13.58
C GLY A 489 13.15 -0.48 13.69
N LEU A 490 13.66 0.04 12.56
CA LEU A 490 14.29 1.37 12.50
C LEU A 490 13.31 2.49 12.81
N PHE A 491 12.13 2.52 12.18
CA PHE A 491 11.14 3.58 12.40
C PHE A 491 10.45 3.49 13.76
N SER A 492 10.33 2.27 14.31
CA SER A 492 9.82 2.05 15.66
C SER A 492 10.81 2.53 16.73
N PHE A 493 12.11 2.22 16.55
CA PHE A 493 13.12 2.58 17.53
C PHE A 493 13.61 4.03 17.40
N TYR A 494 13.77 4.52 16.17
CA TYR A 494 14.29 5.84 15.83
C TYR A 494 13.22 6.71 15.12
N PRO A 495 12.27 7.32 15.86
CA PRO A 495 11.28 8.22 15.27
C PRO A 495 11.90 9.44 14.58
N GLU A 496 13.16 9.79 14.84
CA GLU A 496 13.88 10.82 14.09
C GLU A 496 13.96 10.55 12.57
N PHE A 497 13.82 9.29 12.12
CA PHE A 497 13.70 8.98 10.70
C PHE A 497 12.50 9.68 10.04
N TYR A 498 11.45 10.07 10.79
CA TYR A 498 10.39 10.92 10.24
C TYR A 498 10.90 12.30 9.81
N MET A 499 11.87 12.87 10.52
CA MET A 499 12.51 14.12 10.12
C MET A 499 13.33 13.94 8.84
N LEU A 500 14.05 12.82 8.71
CA LEU A 500 14.77 12.49 7.49
C LEU A 500 13.80 12.33 6.31
N VAL A 501 12.72 11.57 6.49
CA VAL A 501 11.67 11.40 5.47
C VAL A 501 11.09 12.75 5.07
N LEU A 502 10.71 13.60 6.03
CA LEU A 502 10.16 14.93 5.77
C LEU A 502 11.17 15.83 5.05
N ALA A 503 12.44 15.80 5.45
CA ALA A 503 13.51 16.55 4.78
C ALA A 503 13.63 16.14 3.31
N LEU A 504 13.67 14.83 3.04
CA LEU A 504 13.74 14.29 1.68
C LEU A 504 12.47 14.61 0.87
N GLN A 505 11.28 14.57 1.48
CA GLN A 505 10.03 14.94 0.82
C GLN A 505 10.02 16.41 0.42
N ILE A 506 10.44 17.32 1.31
CA ILE A 506 10.56 18.75 1.01
C ILE A 506 11.59 18.97 -0.10
N TYR A 507 12.74 18.29 -0.04
CA TYR A 507 13.77 18.36 -1.06
C TYR A 507 13.23 17.93 -2.44
N ILE A 508 12.56 16.77 -2.53
CA ILE A 508 11.94 16.28 -3.76
C ILE A 508 10.82 17.22 -4.24
N GLY A 509 10.02 17.79 -3.33
CA GLY A 509 8.98 18.76 -3.67
C GLY A 509 9.54 20.07 -4.23
N GLN A 510 10.79 20.41 -3.88
CA GLN A 510 11.52 21.57 -4.42
C GLN A 510 12.39 21.21 -5.63
N TRP A 511 12.43 19.95 -6.03
CA TRP A 511 13.25 19.48 -7.14
C TRP A 511 12.76 20.07 -8.46
N THR A 512 13.66 20.69 -9.22
CA THR A 512 13.32 21.27 -10.52
C THR A 512 13.96 20.56 -11.71
N GLY A 513 14.70 19.48 -11.47
CA GLY A 513 15.33 18.70 -12.53
C GLY A 513 14.33 18.07 -13.51
N LEU A 514 14.87 17.63 -14.65
CA LEU A 514 14.16 16.86 -15.67
C LEU A 514 13.90 15.43 -15.16
N ARG A 515 12.64 14.99 -15.27
CA ARG A 515 12.26 13.60 -14.94
C ARG A 515 12.96 12.61 -15.87
N ILE A 516 13.19 11.39 -15.40
CA ILE A 516 13.74 10.32 -16.25
C ILE A 516 12.86 10.10 -17.50
N SER A 517 11.53 10.13 -17.34
CA SER A 517 10.59 10.05 -18.47
C SER A 517 10.69 11.25 -19.42
N GLU A 518 11.04 12.45 -18.91
CA GLU A 518 11.27 13.64 -19.74
C GLU A 518 12.59 13.57 -20.49
N LEU A 519 13.62 12.93 -19.92
CA LEU A 519 14.87 12.67 -20.63
C LEU A 519 14.61 11.82 -21.88
N HIS A 520 13.73 10.82 -21.76
CA HIS A 520 13.31 10.03 -22.91
C HIS A 520 12.45 10.85 -23.90
N ARG A 521 11.45 11.60 -23.38
CA ARG A 521 10.52 12.42 -24.18
C ARG A 521 11.23 13.49 -25.03
N PHE A 522 12.29 14.10 -24.50
CA PHE A 522 13.02 15.20 -25.14
C PHE A 522 14.38 14.76 -25.69
N ARG A 523 14.63 13.45 -25.82
CA ARG A 523 15.94 12.89 -26.24
C ARG A 523 16.53 13.52 -27.50
N GLY A 524 15.68 13.95 -28.43
CA GLY A 524 16.10 14.58 -29.69
C GLY A 524 16.69 15.99 -29.53
N ILE A 525 16.35 16.71 -28.45
CA ILE A 525 16.74 18.11 -28.24
C ILE A 525 17.66 18.29 -27.02
N LEU A 526 17.82 17.28 -26.15
CA LEU A 526 18.65 17.34 -24.94
C LEU A 526 20.11 17.75 -25.19
N LYS A 527 20.68 17.40 -26.35
CA LYS A 527 22.09 17.69 -26.67
C LYS A 527 22.35 19.18 -26.97
N ASN A 528 21.30 19.96 -27.23
CA ASN A 528 21.45 21.36 -27.60
C ASN A 528 21.70 22.25 -26.38
N LYS A 529 22.98 22.46 -26.03
CA LYS A 529 23.38 23.29 -24.88
C LYS A 529 22.97 24.76 -25.00
N ARG A 530 22.76 25.28 -26.22
CA ARG A 530 22.31 26.67 -26.41
C ARG A 530 20.85 26.87 -26.00
N HIS A 531 20.06 25.81 -26.08
CA HIS A 531 18.63 25.83 -25.78
C HIS A 531 18.27 24.67 -24.84
N PRO A 532 18.59 24.81 -23.54
CA PRO A 532 18.28 23.80 -22.53
C PRO A 532 16.77 23.52 -22.45
N VAL A 533 16.44 22.26 -22.17
CA VAL A 533 15.05 21.79 -22.08
C VAL A 533 14.43 22.24 -20.76
N LEU A 534 13.25 22.83 -20.84
CA LEU A 534 12.39 23.15 -19.71
C LEU A 534 11.58 21.90 -19.31
N GLY A 535 11.83 21.39 -18.10
CA GLY A 535 11.04 20.31 -17.51
C GLY A 535 9.73 20.79 -16.89
N ILE A 536 8.82 19.86 -16.65
CA ILE A 536 7.52 20.16 -16.03
C ILE A 536 7.67 20.65 -14.59
N ASN A 537 8.69 20.17 -13.86
CA ASN A 537 8.93 20.56 -12.48
C ASN A 537 9.44 22.01 -12.39
N GLU A 538 10.46 22.34 -13.17
CA GLU A 538 10.96 23.72 -13.34
C GLU A 538 9.84 24.65 -13.80
N ARG A 539 9.07 24.26 -14.83
CA ARG A 539 7.91 25.03 -15.32
C ARG A 539 6.90 25.31 -14.21
N ASN A 540 6.49 24.30 -13.46
CA ASN A 540 5.47 24.49 -12.43
C ASN A 540 5.99 25.35 -11.29
N ARG A 541 7.19 25.06 -10.79
CA ARG A 541 7.72 25.72 -9.61
C ARG A 541 8.16 27.15 -9.90
N ASN A 542 9.00 27.36 -10.90
CA ASN A 542 9.69 28.63 -11.09
C ASN A 542 8.99 29.55 -12.08
N LEU A 543 8.12 29.02 -12.96
CA LEU A 543 7.34 29.86 -13.87
C LEU A 543 5.90 30.03 -13.36
N VAL A 544 5.15 28.94 -13.20
CA VAL A 544 3.72 29.02 -12.83
C VAL A 544 3.54 29.50 -11.38
N TYR A 545 4.07 28.80 -10.38
CA TYR A 545 3.79 29.13 -8.98
C TYR A 545 4.44 30.44 -8.50
N VAL A 546 5.51 30.88 -9.15
CA VAL A 546 6.18 32.15 -8.81
C VAL A 546 5.51 33.33 -9.51
N HIS A 547 5.01 33.17 -10.75
CA HIS A 547 4.53 34.30 -11.55
C HIS A 547 3.02 34.37 -11.76
N ASN A 548 2.28 33.31 -11.42
CA ASN A 548 0.83 33.28 -11.59
C ASN A 548 0.14 33.21 -10.22
N GLU A 549 -0.60 34.27 -9.87
CA GLU A 549 -1.46 34.24 -8.69
C GLU A 549 -2.64 33.28 -8.89
N MET A 550 -3.09 32.64 -7.80
CA MET A 550 -4.16 31.64 -7.88
C MET A 550 -5.48 32.22 -8.40
N LYS A 551 -5.77 33.50 -8.11
CA LYS A 551 -6.97 34.19 -8.60
C LYS A 551 -7.01 34.26 -10.14
N TRP A 552 -5.86 34.54 -10.77
CA TRP A 552 -5.74 34.64 -12.23
C TRP A 552 -5.71 33.26 -12.89
N LEU A 553 -5.13 32.26 -12.23
CA LEU A 553 -5.21 30.87 -12.70
C LEU A 553 -6.66 30.37 -12.75
N LYS A 554 -7.47 30.68 -11.74
CA LYS A 554 -8.90 30.35 -11.71
C LYS A 554 -9.68 31.09 -12.80
N LEU A 555 -9.37 32.38 -13.01
CA LEU A 555 -9.99 33.16 -14.08
C LEU A 555 -9.68 32.56 -15.45
N ALA A 556 -8.42 32.22 -15.72
CA ALA A 556 -7.99 31.63 -16.98
C ALA A 556 -8.59 30.25 -17.27
N SER A 557 -8.91 29.45 -16.24
CA SER A 557 -9.64 28.19 -16.43
C SER A 557 -11.12 28.37 -16.77
N ASP A 558 -11.71 29.51 -16.38
CA ASP A 558 -13.09 29.87 -16.72
C ASP A 558 -13.12 30.59 -18.09
N LYS A 559 -13.60 29.90 -19.11
CA LYS A 559 -13.58 30.40 -20.50
C LYS A 559 -14.45 31.63 -20.69
N LEU A 560 -15.63 31.67 -20.07
CA LEU A 560 -16.55 32.82 -20.15
C LEU A 560 -15.98 34.03 -19.42
N ALA A 561 -15.49 33.86 -18.18
CA ALA A 561 -14.87 34.97 -17.43
C ALA A 561 -13.60 35.49 -18.11
N SER A 562 -12.80 34.59 -18.70
CA SER A 562 -11.64 34.96 -19.51
C SER A 562 -12.04 35.82 -20.70
N LYS A 563 -13.08 35.43 -21.45
CA LYS A 563 -13.58 36.20 -22.59
C LYS A 563 -14.10 37.58 -22.20
N GLU A 564 -14.85 37.69 -21.11
CA GLU A 564 -15.31 38.99 -20.62
C GLU A 564 -14.14 39.92 -20.33
N LYS A 565 -13.06 39.39 -19.73
CA LYS A 565 -11.82 40.15 -19.52
C LYS A 565 -11.12 40.52 -20.82
N LEU A 566 -11.01 39.61 -21.77
CA LEU A 566 -10.42 39.91 -23.08
C LEU A 566 -11.21 41.00 -23.81
N LYS A 567 -12.54 40.93 -23.79
CA LYS A 567 -13.43 41.94 -24.38
C LYS A 567 -13.24 43.32 -23.75
N ALA A 568 -13.06 43.41 -22.43
CA ALA A 568 -12.80 44.68 -21.74
C ALA A 568 -11.48 45.35 -22.18
N PHE A 569 -10.53 44.57 -22.71
CA PHE A 569 -9.26 45.04 -23.26
C PHE A 569 -9.27 45.18 -24.78
N ASN A 570 -10.44 45.11 -25.43
CA ASN A 570 -10.60 45.12 -26.89
C ASN A 570 -9.81 44.02 -27.61
N ILE A 571 -9.65 42.86 -26.96
CA ILE A 571 -8.99 41.70 -27.56
C ILE A 571 -10.06 40.84 -28.26
N PRO A 572 -9.96 40.63 -29.59
CA PRO A 572 -10.91 39.82 -30.34
C PRO A 572 -10.98 38.37 -29.82
N SER A 573 -12.19 37.89 -29.59
CA SER A 573 -12.50 36.51 -29.24
C SER A 573 -13.85 36.13 -29.86
N PRO A 574 -14.14 34.83 -30.07
CA PRO A 574 -15.40 34.42 -30.68
C PRO A 574 -16.60 34.89 -29.84
N GLY A 575 -17.60 35.46 -30.53
CA GLY A 575 -18.85 35.86 -29.92
C GLY A 575 -19.53 34.73 -29.16
N THR A 576 -20.35 35.07 -28.17
CA THR A 576 -21.16 34.08 -27.43
C THR A 576 -22.61 34.30 -27.82
N LEU A 577 -23.23 33.27 -28.39
CA LEU A 577 -24.60 33.30 -28.89
C LEU A 577 -25.62 33.05 -27.78
N LEU A 578 -25.34 32.07 -26.92
CA LEU A 578 -26.19 31.67 -25.81
C LEU A 578 -25.32 31.13 -24.66
N VAL A 579 -25.74 31.41 -23.43
CA VAL A 579 -25.18 30.82 -22.22
C VAL A 579 -26.33 30.21 -21.43
N ILE A 580 -26.17 28.97 -20.98
CA ILE A 580 -27.14 28.28 -20.13
C ILE A 580 -26.40 27.86 -18.86
N LYS A 581 -26.75 28.49 -17.75
CA LYS A 581 -26.08 28.30 -16.46
C LYS A 581 -26.69 27.18 -15.62
N ASN A 582 -27.96 26.88 -15.84
CA ASN A 582 -28.73 25.95 -15.01
C ASN A 582 -29.86 25.30 -15.84
N LEU A 583 -30.44 24.23 -15.31
CA LEU A 583 -31.47 23.46 -16.00
C LEU A 583 -32.75 24.27 -16.30
N SER A 584 -33.07 25.28 -15.49
CA SER A 584 -34.22 26.17 -15.73
C SER A 584 -34.05 27.03 -16.99
N GLU A 585 -32.83 27.38 -17.37
CA GLU A 585 -32.53 28.17 -18.57
C GLU A 585 -32.57 27.34 -19.87
N LEU A 586 -32.73 26.00 -19.80
CA LEU A 586 -32.84 25.14 -20.99
C LEU A 586 -34.04 25.47 -21.88
N VAL A 587 -35.04 26.19 -21.37
CA VAL A 587 -36.17 26.67 -22.19
C VAL A 587 -35.68 27.57 -23.33
N LEU A 588 -34.61 28.35 -23.08
CA LEU A 588 -33.99 29.24 -24.07
C LEU A 588 -33.37 28.47 -25.24
N LEU A 589 -32.99 27.20 -25.03
CA LEU A 589 -32.37 26.35 -26.06
C LEU A 589 -33.32 26.10 -27.22
N ASN A 590 -34.63 25.94 -26.96
CA ASN A 590 -35.60 25.63 -28.01
C ASN A 590 -35.73 26.78 -29.01
N GLU A 591 -35.78 28.02 -28.51
CA GLU A 591 -35.83 29.22 -29.34
C GLU A 591 -34.49 29.47 -30.07
N PHE A 592 -33.38 29.13 -29.44
CA PHE A 592 -32.06 29.21 -30.07
C PHE A 592 -31.91 28.23 -31.24
N LEU A 593 -32.34 26.97 -31.06
CA LEU A 593 -32.22 25.92 -32.07
C LEU A 593 -33.14 26.12 -33.28
N THR A 594 -34.19 26.95 -33.18
CA THR A 594 -35.03 27.33 -34.35
C THR A 594 -34.39 28.43 -35.18
N THR A 595 -33.61 29.32 -34.56
CA THR A 595 -33.02 30.50 -35.20
C THR A 595 -31.61 30.27 -35.75
N VAL A 596 -30.85 29.33 -35.17
CA VAL A 596 -29.45 29.09 -35.55
C VAL A 596 -29.28 27.69 -36.15
N SER A 597 -28.66 27.63 -37.33
CA SER A 597 -28.40 26.39 -38.06
C SER A 597 -26.97 25.86 -37.91
N GLN A 598 -26.03 26.69 -37.42
CA GLN A 598 -24.61 26.36 -37.27
C GLN A 598 -24.05 26.98 -35.99
N PHE A 599 -23.37 26.19 -35.17
CA PHE A 599 -22.79 26.65 -33.90
C PHE A 599 -21.76 25.66 -33.36
N ALA A 600 -20.92 26.14 -32.44
CA ALA A 600 -20.11 25.32 -31.56
C ALA A 600 -20.64 25.40 -30.13
N LEU A 601 -21.05 24.28 -29.56
CA LEU A 601 -21.43 24.14 -28.15
C LEU A 601 -20.18 23.73 -27.37
N LYS A 602 -19.88 24.45 -26.28
CA LYS A 602 -18.70 24.18 -25.45
C LYS A 602 -19.01 24.22 -23.95
N PRO A 603 -18.37 23.36 -23.15
CA PRO A 603 -18.34 23.47 -21.69
C PRO A 603 -17.39 24.58 -21.23
N ASN A 604 -17.80 25.33 -20.20
CA ASN A 604 -17.02 26.44 -19.64
C ASN A 604 -15.75 25.94 -18.94
N GLN A 605 -15.84 24.89 -18.13
CA GLN A 605 -14.72 24.32 -17.39
C GLN A 605 -14.13 23.04 -18.03
N GLY A 606 -14.57 22.69 -19.25
CA GLY A 606 -14.12 21.46 -19.92
C GLY A 606 -12.68 21.53 -20.43
N SER A 607 -12.04 20.36 -20.52
CA SER A 607 -10.62 20.23 -20.90
C SER A 607 -10.41 19.34 -22.13
N GLN A 608 -9.27 19.51 -22.81
CA GLN A 608 -8.83 18.68 -23.95
C GLN A 608 -9.79 18.59 -25.15
N GLY A 609 -10.80 19.45 -25.22
CA GLY A 609 -11.84 19.43 -26.26
C GLY A 609 -13.02 18.49 -25.96
N ASN A 610 -13.08 17.89 -24.76
CA ASN A 610 -14.21 17.05 -24.35
C ASN A 610 -15.47 17.90 -24.13
N GLY A 611 -16.63 17.31 -24.46
CA GLY A 611 -17.93 17.97 -24.38
C GLY A 611 -18.19 19.01 -25.48
N ILE A 612 -17.23 19.30 -26.37
CA ILE A 612 -17.42 20.21 -27.50
C ILE A 612 -18.23 19.51 -28.59
N LEU A 613 -19.35 20.12 -28.99
CA LEU A 613 -20.18 19.67 -30.09
C LEU A 613 -20.18 20.73 -31.19
N ILE A 614 -19.76 20.35 -32.39
CA ILE A 614 -19.69 21.24 -33.56
C ILE A 614 -20.80 20.86 -34.53
N VAL A 615 -21.74 21.78 -34.75
CA VAL A 615 -22.87 21.62 -35.66
C VAL A 615 -22.63 22.49 -36.90
N VAL A 616 -22.56 21.85 -38.06
CA VAL A 616 -22.19 22.48 -39.34
C VAL A 616 -23.38 22.77 -40.24
N GLU A 617 -24.51 22.11 -40.03
CA GLU A 617 -25.71 22.30 -40.83
C GLU A 617 -26.96 21.86 -40.04
N LYS A 618 -28.11 22.47 -40.35
CA LYS A 618 -29.43 22.00 -39.95
C LYS A 618 -30.26 21.73 -41.20
N LYS A 619 -30.73 20.50 -41.38
CA LYS A 619 -31.69 20.11 -42.43
C LYS A 619 -33.01 19.78 -41.77
N GLU A 620 -34.03 20.59 -42.04
CA GLU A 620 -35.34 20.52 -41.38
C GLU A 620 -35.21 20.60 -39.85
N ASP A 621 -35.31 19.48 -39.14
CA ASP A 621 -35.19 19.37 -37.69
C ASP A 621 -34.05 18.42 -37.23
N VAL A 622 -33.13 18.12 -38.14
CA VAL A 622 -31.94 17.31 -37.90
C VAL A 622 -30.68 18.15 -38.07
N PHE A 623 -29.86 18.19 -37.02
CA PHE A 623 -28.56 18.84 -37.00
C PHE A 623 -27.47 17.86 -37.43
N VAL A 624 -26.53 18.32 -38.25
CA VAL A 624 -25.40 17.52 -38.72
C VAL A 624 -24.13 18.00 -38.02
N THR A 625 -23.40 17.08 -37.39
CA THR A 625 -22.12 17.39 -36.75
C THR A 625 -20.99 17.46 -37.77
N ALA A 626 -19.85 18.06 -37.39
CA ALA A 626 -18.65 18.06 -38.23
C ALA A 626 -18.14 16.64 -38.58
N GLY A 627 -18.42 15.64 -37.73
CA GLY A 627 -18.11 14.23 -37.98
C GLY A 627 -19.11 13.51 -38.88
N GLY A 628 -20.21 14.15 -39.25
CA GLY A 628 -21.27 13.60 -40.10
C GLY A 628 -22.44 12.95 -39.34
N ASP A 629 -22.44 12.98 -38.01
CA ASP A 629 -23.52 12.44 -37.20
C ASP A 629 -24.79 13.29 -37.31
N ARG A 630 -25.95 12.63 -37.23
CA ARG A 630 -27.27 13.28 -37.26
C ARG A 630 -27.84 13.35 -35.85
N LEU A 631 -28.12 14.55 -35.38
CA LEU A 631 -28.63 14.85 -34.04
C LEU A 631 -30.00 15.52 -34.08
N THR A 632 -30.90 15.11 -33.19
CA THR A 632 -32.16 15.81 -32.95
C THR A 632 -32.01 16.91 -31.90
N SER A 633 -32.94 17.86 -31.86
CA SER A 633 -33.00 18.90 -30.83
C SER A 633 -32.97 18.32 -29.40
N GLU A 634 -33.64 17.19 -29.19
CA GLU A 634 -33.65 16.48 -27.90
C GLU A 634 -32.28 15.87 -27.55
N GLN A 635 -31.51 15.40 -28.53
CA GLN A 635 -30.15 14.92 -28.29
C GLN A 635 -29.19 16.07 -27.93
N ILE A 636 -29.33 17.25 -28.54
CA ILE A 636 -28.56 18.45 -28.17
C ILE A 636 -28.95 18.91 -26.76
N ARG A 637 -30.25 18.90 -26.44
CA ARG A 637 -30.75 19.21 -25.10
C ARG A 637 -30.16 18.27 -24.05
N ARG A 638 -30.13 16.96 -24.33
CA ARG A 638 -29.48 15.97 -23.45
C ARG A 638 -27.99 16.24 -23.27
N HIS A 639 -27.27 16.57 -24.36
CA HIS A 639 -25.86 16.94 -24.28
C HIS A 639 -25.62 18.19 -23.41
N CYS A 640 -26.50 19.20 -23.49
CA CYS A 640 -26.46 20.36 -22.59
C CYS A 640 -26.66 19.97 -21.12
N ILE A 641 -27.59 19.05 -20.83
CA ILE A 641 -27.81 18.52 -19.48
C ILE A 641 -26.56 17.80 -18.97
N GLU A 642 -25.91 16.99 -19.81
CA GLU A 642 -24.66 16.30 -19.48
C GLU A 642 -23.55 17.30 -19.13
N VAL A 643 -23.40 18.37 -19.92
CA VAL A 643 -22.45 19.47 -19.60
C VAL A 643 -22.79 20.12 -18.27
N ILE A 644 -24.03 20.59 -18.09
CA ILE A 644 -24.46 21.32 -16.87
C ILE A 644 -24.29 20.46 -15.63
N SER A 645 -24.53 19.15 -15.75
CA SER A 645 -24.37 18.18 -14.65
C SER A 645 -22.90 17.80 -14.36
N GLY A 646 -21.93 18.51 -14.98
CA GLY A 646 -20.52 18.32 -14.72
C GLY A 646 -19.88 17.12 -15.41
N THR A 647 -20.53 16.50 -16.41
CA THR A 647 -19.99 15.30 -17.08
C THR A 647 -18.66 15.59 -17.77
N PHE A 648 -18.47 16.81 -18.28
CA PHE A 648 -17.26 17.20 -19.02
C PHE A 648 -16.36 18.19 -18.25
N SER A 649 -16.73 18.55 -17.02
CA SER A 649 -15.98 19.48 -16.16
C SER A 649 -14.80 18.77 -15.48
N GLN A 650 -13.68 19.48 -15.27
CA GLN A 650 -12.46 18.90 -14.69
C GLN A 650 -12.64 18.40 -13.25
N SER A 651 -13.43 19.09 -12.43
CA SER A 651 -13.83 18.59 -11.10
C SER A 651 -15.09 17.73 -11.17
N GLY A 652 -15.83 17.88 -12.27
CA GLY A 652 -17.18 17.35 -12.49
C GLY A 652 -18.15 17.72 -11.39
N ASP A 653 -18.00 18.96 -10.91
CA ASP A 653 -19.06 19.79 -10.35
C ASP A 653 -19.91 20.37 -11.49
N ASP A 654 -21.04 20.99 -11.15
CA ASP A 654 -21.91 21.70 -12.11
C ASP A 654 -21.11 22.65 -13.01
N ASP A 655 -21.41 22.65 -14.31
CA ASP A 655 -20.74 23.47 -15.32
C ASP A 655 -21.75 24.38 -16.06
N ILE A 656 -21.22 25.31 -16.84
CA ILE A 656 -21.99 26.18 -17.72
C ILE A 656 -21.77 25.72 -19.15
N VAL A 657 -22.85 25.56 -19.91
CA VAL A 657 -22.77 25.35 -21.35
C VAL A 657 -22.94 26.68 -22.07
N TYR A 658 -22.11 26.93 -23.08
CA TYR A 658 -22.22 28.11 -23.91
C TYR A 658 -22.08 27.76 -25.39
N PHE A 659 -22.65 28.61 -26.23
CA PHE A 659 -22.71 28.47 -27.68
C PHE A 659 -21.94 29.60 -28.34
N GLU A 660 -21.16 29.27 -29.35
CA GLU A 660 -20.42 30.20 -30.18
C GLU A 660 -20.83 30.04 -31.65
N PRO A 661 -20.65 31.10 -32.48
CA PRO A 661 -20.73 30.96 -33.92
C PRO A 661 -19.74 29.91 -34.43
N LEU A 662 -20.13 29.19 -35.48
CA LEU A 662 -19.19 28.31 -36.17
C LEU A 662 -18.14 29.17 -36.89
N LEU A 663 -16.89 29.04 -36.46
CA LEU A 663 -15.78 29.77 -37.06
C LEU A 663 -15.38 29.15 -38.40
N VAL A 664 -15.06 29.99 -39.38
CA VAL A 664 -14.63 29.55 -40.70
C VAL A 664 -13.15 29.86 -40.84
N GLN A 665 -12.33 28.83 -41.02
CA GLN A 665 -10.89 28.98 -41.10
C GLN A 665 -10.47 29.83 -42.32
N HIS A 666 -9.49 30.70 -42.10
CA HIS A 666 -8.91 31.54 -43.14
C HIS A 666 -8.35 30.73 -44.33
N GLU A 667 -8.51 31.24 -45.55
CA GLU A 667 -8.24 30.52 -46.79
C GLU A 667 -6.80 30.00 -46.91
N SER A 668 -5.83 30.71 -46.33
CA SER A 668 -4.43 30.27 -46.33
C SER A 668 -4.20 28.98 -45.53
N LEU A 669 -4.90 28.81 -44.40
CA LEU A 669 -4.79 27.62 -43.55
C LEU A 669 -5.72 26.51 -44.04
N GLN A 670 -6.89 26.87 -44.57
CA GLN A 670 -7.85 25.92 -45.16
C GLN A 670 -7.25 25.15 -46.36
N LYS A 671 -6.35 25.77 -47.13
CA LYS A 671 -5.59 25.11 -48.20
C LYS A 671 -4.65 24.01 -47.68
N LEU A 672 -4.19 24.13 -46.43
CA LEU A 672 -3.27 23.18 -45.81
C LEU A 672 -4.05 22.06 -45.11
N ALA A 673 -5.05 22.43 -44.31
CA ALA A 673 -5.95 21.49 -43.64
C ALA A 673 -7.40 21.69 -44.12
N PRO A 674 -7.91 20.78 -44.98
CA PRO A 674 -9.24 20.94 -45.56
C PRO A 674 -10.40 20.69 -44.58
N TYR A 675 -10.13 20.20 -43.38
CA TYR A 675 -11.14 19.91 -42.35
C TYR A 675 -10.68 20.44 -40.99
N GLY A 676 -11.64 20.80 -40.13
CA GLY A 676 -11.36 21.29 -38.78
C GLY A 676 -10.86 22.73 -38.72
N LEU A 677 -10.51 23.18 -37.52
CA LEU A 677 -9.97 24.51 -37.26
C LEU A 677 -8.54 24.38 -36.72
N SER A 678 -7.57 24.98 -37.40
CA SER A 678 -6.20 25.08 -36.87
C SER A 678 -6.13 26.17 -35.80
N ASP A 679 -5.26 25.95 -34.83
CA ASP A 679 -4.97 26.94 -33.80
C ASP A 679 -3.47 27.20 -33.69
N ILE A 680 -3.11 28.42 -33.31
CA ILE A 680 -1.76 28.89 -33.09
C ILE A 680 -1.59 29.04 -31.59
N ARG A 681 -0.74 28.19 -31.01
CA ARG A 681 -0.37 28.29 -29.61
C ARG A 681 0.84 29.18 -29.44
N ILE A 682 0.72 30.20 -28.60
CA ILE A 682 1.79 31.13 -28.26
C ILE A 682 2.05 31.08 -26.76
N ILE A 683 3.30 30.85 -26.38
CA ILE A 683 3.75 30.93 -24.98
C ILE A 683 4.25 32.33 -24.74
N VAL A 684 3.64 33.00 -23.76
CA VAL A 684 4.00 34.35 -23.32
C VAL A 684 4.53 34.27 -21.89
N SER A 685 5.65 34.94 -21.64
CA SER A 685 6.18 35.11 -20.29
C SER A 685 6.74 36.50 -20.07
N ARG A 686 6.38 37.11 -18.94
CA ARG A 686 6.84 38.44 -18.50
C ARG A 686 6.93 39.48 -19.63
N GLY A 687 5.86 39.62 -20.41
CA GLY A 687 5.73 40.61 -21.48
C GLY A 687 6.28 40.20 -22.84
N HIS A 688 6.82 38.99 -22.99
CA HIS A 688 7.50 38.56 -24.21
C HIS A 688 6.97 37.22 -24.72
N VAL A 689 6.93 37.07 -26.03
CA VAL A 689 6.62 35.79 -26.68
C VAL A 689 7.88 34.92 -26.67
N VAL A 690 7.77 33.73 -26.08
CA VAL A 690 8.88 32.79 -25.88
C VAL A 690 8.91 31.71 -26.96
N SER A 691 7.73 31.27 -27.41
CA SER A 691 7.61 30.21 -28.39
C SER A 691 6.24 30.22 -29.04
N SER A 692 6.15 29.76 -30.28
CA SER A 692 4.89 29.59 -31.00
C SER A 692 4.82 28.26 -31.75
N MET A 693 3.63 27.75 -32.01
CA MET A 693 3.42 26.63 -32.92
C MET A 693 2.03 26.67 -33.52
N LEU A 694 1.88 26.21 -34.75
CA LEU A 694 0.59 25.93 -35.36
C LEU A 694 0.23 24.47 -35.09
N ARG A 695 -0.97 24.23 -34.57
CA ARG A 695 -1.56 22.90 -34.43
C ARG A 695 -2.61 22.74 -35.51
N MET A 696 -2.40 21.76 -36.36
CA MET A 696 -3.20 21.53 -37.56
C MET A 696 -3.93 20.19 -37.45
N PRO A 697 -5.26 20.16 -37.61
CA PRO A 697 -6.06 18.95 -37.47
C PRO A 697 -5.81 17.94 -38.60
N THR A 698 -5.96 16.66 -38.29
CA THR A 698 -5.91 15.55 -39.25
C THR A 698 -7.18 14.72 -39.16
N LYS A 699 -7.41 13.83 -40.15
CA LYS A 699 -8.47 12.81 -40.06
C LYS A 699 -8.26 11.91 -38.84
N SER A 700 -7.01 11.60 -38.51
CA SER A 700 -6.67 10.78 -37.34
C SER A 700 -6.99 11.46 -36.00
N SER A 701 -7.04 12.80 -35.98
CA SER A 701 -7.43 13.59 -34.82
C SER A 701 -8.89 14.05 -34.84
N ASP A 702 -9.73 13.45 -35.70
CA ASP A 702 -11.17 13.77 -35.78
C ASP A 702 -11.44 15.27 -36.06
N GLY A 703 -10.58 15.89 -36.87
CA GLY A 703 -10.69 17.32 -37.18
C GLY A 703 -10.31 18.27 -36.04
N LYS A 704 -9.73 17.77 -34.95
CA LYS A 704 -9.31 18.58 -33.78
C LYS A 704 -7.81 18.88 -33.80
N ALA A 705 -7.43 20.08 -33.38
CA ALA A 705 -6.03 20.51 -33.26
C ALA A 705 -5.35 20.02 -31.95
N ASN A 706 -5.47 18.72 -31.68
CA ASN A 706 -4.88 18.06 -30.51
C ASN A 706 -3.72 17.12 -30.90
N LEU A 707 -2.49 17.48 -30.52
CA LEU A 707 -1.27 16.73 -30.85
C LEU A 707 -1.30 15.28 -30.34
N HIS A 708 -1.93 15.04 -29.18
CA HIS A 708 -2.05 13.70 -28.60
C HIS A 708 -2.99 12.80 -29.42
N GLN A 709 -4.03 13.40 -30.02
CA GLN A 709 -4.98 12.70 -30.91
C GLN A 709 -4.44 12.54 -32.34
N GLY A 710 -3.23 13.05 -32.65
CA GLY A 710 -2.62 12.91 -33.98
C GLY A 710 -2.71 14.14 -34.86
N ALA A 711 -3.00 15.32 -34.30
CA ALA A 711 -2.82 16.57 -35.02
C ALA A 711 -1.34 16.83 -35.33
N VAL A 712 -1.07 17.58 -36.38
CA VAL A 712 0.26 18.00 -36.78
C VAL A 712 0.66 19.23 -35.95
N GLY A 713 1.86 19.20 -35.38
CA GLY A 713 2.48 20.37 -34.77
C GLY A 713 3.52 20.97 -35.70
N ILE A 714 3.41 22.26 -35.99
CA ILE A 714 4.29 22.99 -36.91
C ILE A 714 4.94 24.12 -36.14
N ALA A 715 6.27 24.16 -36.13
CA ALA A 715 7.04 25.23 -35.52
C ALA A 715 6.89 26.51 -36.34
N ILE A 716 6.72 27.64 -35.64
CA ILE A 716 6.67 28.97 -36.25
C ILE A 716 7.85 29.77 -35.68
N ASP A 717 8.61 30.43 -36.54
CA ASP A 717 9.63 31.38 -36.12
C ASP A 717 8.96 32.66 -35.58
N ILE A 718 9.31 33.06 -34.37
CA ILE A 718 8.64 34.16 -33.67
C ILE A 718 8.86 35.53 -34.33
N HIS A 719 9.98 35.72 -35.01
CA HIS A 719 10.37 37.01 -35.60
C HIS A 719 9.77 37.20 -36.99
N THR A 720 9.75 36.14 -37.79
CA THR A 720 9.32 36.18 -39.19
C THR A 720 7.88 35.70 -39.38
N GLY A 721 7.38 34.82 -38.51
CA GLY A 721 6.09 34.15 -38.69
C GLY A 721 6.10 33.07 -39.76
N LEU A 722 7.28 32.63 -40.20
CA LEU A 722 7.43 31.52 -41.14
C LEU A 722 7.41 30.18 -40.41
N THR A 723 6.78 29.18 -41.02
CA THR A 723 6.84 27.81 -40.53
C THR A 723 8.19 27.17 -40.87
N THR A 724 8.82 26.49 -39.92
CA THR A 724 10.19 26.00 -40.07
C THR A 724 10.30 24.48 -40.13
N ASN A 725 9.53 23.76 -39.30
CA ASN A 725 9.52 22.31 -39.29
C ASN A 725 8.19 21.77 -38.74
N ALA A 726 7.77 20.58 -39.16
CA ALA A 726 6.51 19.97 -38.71
C ALA A 726 6.70 18.55 -38.18
N ARG A 727 5.82 18.12 -37.27
CA ARG A 727 5.86 16.81 -36.63
C ARG A 727 4.47 16.23 -36.35
N VAL A 728 4.35 14.92 -36.47
CA VAL A 728 3.18 14.12 -36.05
C VAL A 728 3.67 12.92 -35.23
N LYS A 729 3.16 12.72 -34.01
CA LYS A 729 3.48 11.57 -33.13
C LYS A 729 4.99 11.21 -33.10
N ASN A 730 5.85 12.21 -32.94
CA ASN A 730 7.33 12.16 -32.93
C ASN A 730 8.06 11.98 -34.28
N LEU A 731 7.33 11.84 -35.38
CA LEU A 731 7.91 11.79 -36.73
C LEU A 731 7.98 13.19 -37.30
N SER A 732 9.12 13.54 -37.91
CA SER A 732 9.25 14.80 -38.66
C SER A 732 8.64 14.62 -40.04
N ILE A 733 7.86 15.60 -40.46
CA ILE A 733 7.15 15.62 -41.74
C ILE A 733 7.29 16.99 -42.35
N ASP A 734 7.30 17.05 -43.68
CA ASP A 734 7.33 18.32 -44.43
C ASP A 734 5.97 18.62 -45.08
N LYS A 735 5.10 17.61 -45.18
CA LYS A 735 3.79 17.70 -45.81
C LYS A 735 2.67 17.21 -44.89
N HIS A 736 1.50 17.80 -45.04
CA HIS A 736 0.32 17.40 -44.28
C HIS A 736 -0.15 15.99 -44.68
N PRO A 737 -0.43 15.09 -43.71
CA PRO A 737 -0.69 13.67 -43.99
C PRO A 737 -1.97 13.42 -44.81
N ASP A 738 -2.97 14.30 -44.74
CA ASP A 738 -4.26 14.09 -45.41
C ASP A 738 -4.43 14.88 -46.71
N SER A 739 -3.68 15.97 -46.90
CA SER A 739 -3.84 16.89 -48.04
C SER A 739 -2.60 16.97 -48.92
N ASP A 740 -1.48 16.37 -48.50
CA ASP A 740 -0.16 16.45 -49.14
C ASP A 740 0.37 17.88 -49.34
N ALA A 741 -0.24 18.87 -48.68
CA ALA A 741 0.20 20.26 -48.75
C ALA A 741 1.56 20.42 -48.05
N ASN A 742 2.48 21.18 -48.67
CA ASN A 742 3.73 21.57 -48.01
C ASN A 742 3.42 22.35 -46.73
N LEU A 743 4.19 22.14 -45.66
CA LEU A 743 3.99 22.78 -44.36
C LEU A 743 5.15 23.71 -43.98
N ILE A 744 6.25 23.70 -44.74
CA ILE A 744 7.49 24.43 -44.45
C ILE A 744 7.58 25.70 -45.30
N ASP A 745 8.19 26.74 -44.75
CA ASP A 745 8.38 28.06 -45.36
C ASP A 745 7.06 28.77 -45.72
N ILE A 746 6.03 28.55 -44.90
CA ILE A 746 4.72 29.17 -45.05
C ILE A 746 4.61 30.36 -44.11
N GLN A 747 4.25 31.52 -44.68
CA GLN A 747 3.95 32.72 -43.91
C GLN A 747 2.58 32.60 -43.24
N ILE A 748 2.57 32.69 -41.91
CA ILE A 748 1.32 32.80 -41.15
C ILE A 748 0.72 34.21 -41.35
N PRO A 749 -0.56 34.32 -41.77
CA PRO A 749 -1.19 35.62 -41.97
C PRO A 749 -1.41 36.32 -40.62
N PHE A 750 -1.46 37.65 -40.64
CA PHE A 750 -1.68 38.49 -39.44
C PHE A 750 -0.64 38.30 -38.31
N TRP A 751 0.56 37.79 -38.61
CA TRP A 751 1.54 37.41 -37.58
C TRP A 751 1.86 38.51 -36.56
N ASN A 752 2.12 39.73 -37.04
CA ASN A 752 2.41 40.89 -36.17
C ASN A 752 1.24 41.24 -35.23
N GLU A 753 0.01 41.05 -35.70
CA GLU A 753 -1.19 41.28 -34.90
C GLU A 753 -1.36 40.18 -33.84
N ILE A 754 -1.14 38.93 -34.23
CA ILE A 754 -1.18 37.76 -33.34
C ILE A 754 -0.19 37.90 -32.17
N ILE A 755 1.03 38.38 -32.44
CA ILE A 755 2.05 38.63 -31.40
C ILE A 755 1.59 39.73 -30.43
N LYS A 756 1.08 40.86 -30.96
CA LYS A 756 0.54 41.97 -30.15
C LYS A 756 -0.65 41.52 -29.30
N MET A 757 -1.55 40.76 -29.90
CA MET A 757 -2.74 40.20 -29.25
C MET A 757 -2.34 39.28 -28.10
N SER A 758 -1.35 38.41 -28.30
CA SER A 758 -0.86 37.50 -27.25
C SER A 758 -0.27 38.25 -26.06
N MET A 759 0.50 39.32 -26.30
CA MET A 759 1.01 40.18 -25.22
C MET A 759 -0.12 40.94 -24.51
N ALA A 760 -1.13 41.39 -25.23
CA ALA A 760 -2.31 42.03 -24.65
C ALA A 760 -3.12 41.07 -23.76
N CYS A 761 -3.22 39.79 -24.11
CA CYS A 761 -3.88 38.77 -23.26
C CYS A 761 -3.24 38.67 -21.88
N GLN A 762 -1.91 38.77 -21.80
CA GLN A 762 -1.20 38.77 -20.52
C GLN A 762 -1.48 40.03 -19.68
N GLN A 763 -1.67 41.18 -20.33
CA GLN A 763 -2.06 42.41 -19.62
C GLN A 763 -3.50 42.32 -19.11
N ALA A 764 -4.39 41.70 -19.89
CA ALA A 764 -5.80 41.53 -19.52
C ALA A 764 -5.99 40.52 -18.38
N ILE A 765 -5.21 39.43 -18.40
CA ILE A 765 -5.25 38.34 -17.43
C ILE A 765 -3.82 38.20 -16.91
N GLU A 766 -3.50 38.90 -15.82
CA GLU A 766 -2.17 39.16 -15.24
C GLU A 766 -1.38 37.89 -14.83
N LEU A 767 -1.16 36.99 -15.77
CA LEU A 767 -0.41 35.75 -15.65
C LEU A 767 1.00 36.00 -16.18
N GLY A 768 2.02 35.93 -15.33
CA GLY A 768 3.40 36.10 -15.78
C GLY A 768 3.94 34.95 -16.65
N TYR A 769 3.23 33.81 -16.72
CA TYR A 769 3.49 32.72 -17.67
C TYR A 769 2.17 32.13 -18.18
N MET A 770 1.89 32.20 -19.48
CA MET A 770 0.64 31.69 -20.05
C MET A 770 0.82 31.16 -21.47
N GLY A 771 -0.09 30.28 -21.88
CA GLY A 771 -0.33 29.96 -23.29
C GLY A 771 -1.57 30.70 -23.79
N VAL A 772 -1.50 31.22 -25.00
CA VAL A 772 -2.63 31.83 -25.71
C VAL A 772 -2.88 31.00 -26.96
N ASP A 773 -4.12 30.59 -27.17
CA ASP A 773 -4.53 29.83 -28.35
C ASP A 773 -5.37 30.70 -29.27
N ILE A 774 -4.91 30.87 -30.50
CA ILE A 774 -5.48 31.81 -31.46
C ILE A 774 -5.85 31.06 -32.72
N CYS A 775 -7.07 31.26 -33.24
CA CYS A 775 -7.41 30.84 -34.59
C CYS A 775 -7.45 32.05 -35.52
N ILE A 776 -7.47 31.80 -36.83
CA ILE A 776 -7.63 32.85 -37.84
C ILE A 776 -8.92 32.56 -38.59
N ASP A 777 -9.93 33.38 -38.32
CA ASP A 777 -11.22 33.35 -39.00
C ASP A 777 -11.14 34.07 -40.35
N LYS A 778 -11.96 33.62 -41.31
CA LYS A 778 -12.01 34.15 -42.67
C LYS A 778 -12.45 35.61 -42.72
N GLU A 779 -13.41 36.00 -41.88
CA GLU A 779 -14.02 37.34 -41.92
C GLU A 779 -13.49 38.23 -40.80
N GLN A 780 -13.31 37.68 -39.60
CA GLN A 780 -12.93 38.44 -38.41
C GLN A 780 -11.41 38.51 -38.17
N GLY A 781 -10.61 37.75 -38.91
CA GLY A 781 -9.16 37.69 -38.71
C GLY A 781 -8.77 36.91 -37.45
N PRO A 782 -7.68 37.28 -36.75
CA PRO A 782 -7.21 36.53 -35.59
C PRO A 782 -8.16 36.65 -34.38
N LEU A 783 -8.51 35.52 -33.76
CA LEU A 783 -9.40 35.43 -32.60
C LEU A 783 -8.78 34.56 -31.51
N VAL A 784 -8.82 35.02 -30.25
CA VAL A 784 -8.37 34.22 -29.10
C VAL A 784 -9.45 33.20 -28.72
N LEU A 785 -9.11 31.91 -28.84
CA LEU A 785 -9.97 30.79 -28.48
C LEU A 785 -9.96 30.53 -26.97
N GLU A 786 -8.76 30.43 -26.39
CA GLU A 786 -8.58 30.19 -24.96
C GLU A 786 -7.23 30.72 -24.46
N VAL A 787 -7.15 30.91 -23.14
CA VAL A 787 -5.90 31.20 -22.43
C VAL A 787 -5.65 30.12 -21.40
N ASN A 788 -4.40 29.72 -21.21
CA ASN A 788 -4.03 28.67 -20.29
C ASN A 788 -2.88 29.11 -19.38
N GLY A 789 -3.11 29.14 -18.06
CA GLY A 789 -2.07 29.49 -17.09
C GLY A 789 -1.04 28.39 -16.82
N ARG A 790 -1.15 27.22 -17.47
CA ARG A 790 -0.30 26.04 -17.30
C ARG A 790 0.02 25.36 -18.65
N PRO A 791 0.50 26.10 -19.66
CA PRO A 791 0.67 25.57 -21.01
C PRO A 791 1.58 24.34 -21.05
N GLY A 792 1.26 23.43 -21.97
CA GLY A 792 2.05 22.22 -22.22
C GLY A 792 3.44 22.54 -22.79
N ILE A 793 4.41 21.66 -22.51
CA ILE A 793 5.82 21.85 -22.88
C ILE A 793 6.24 21.05 -24.13
N GLU A 794 5.28 20.41 -24.82
CA GLU A 794 5.54 19.60 -26.03
C GLU A 794 6.02 20.45 -27.22
N ILE A 795 5.68 21.74 -27.22
CA ILE A 795 6.16 22.72 -28.20
C ILE A 795 7.68 22.70 -28.39
N GLN A 796 8.45 22.28 -27.37
CA GLN A 796 9.91 22.12 -27.45
C GLN A 796 10.35 21.09 -28.48
N ASN A 797 9.64 19.96 -28.54
CA ASN A 797 9.89 18.91 -29.54
C ASN A 797 9.47 19.39 -30.93
N ILE A 798 8.39 20.17 -31.02
CA ILE A 798 7.95 20.77 -32.28
C ILE A 798 8.98 21.79 -32.76
N GLN A 799 9.51 22.66 -31.90
CA GLN A 799 10.51 23.68 -32.25
C GLN A 799 11.93 23.12 -32.44
N ASN A 800 12.15 21.82 -32.19
CA ASN A 800 13.50 21.22 -32.10
C ASN A 800 14.45 21.99 -31.14
N ARG A 801 13.88 22.66 -30.13
CA ARG A 801 14.58 23.63 -29.28
C ARG A 801 14.01 23.62 -27.88
N GLY A 802 14.87 23.56 -26.86
CA GLY A 802 14.45 23.74 -25.48
C GLY A 802 14.11 25.21 -25.19
N LEU A 803 13.21 25.44 -24.22
CA LEU A 803 12.76 26.80 -23.89
C LEU A 803 13.41 27.39 -22.64
N TYR A 804 14.27 26.65 -21.92
CA TYR A 804 14.75 27.11 -20.62
C TYR A 804 15.61 28.38 -20.69
N ALA A 805 16.36 28.59 -21.77
CA ALA A 805 17.18 29.80 -21.96
C ALA A 805 16.37 31.08 -22.20
N GLU A 806 15.06 30.98 -22.39
CA GLU A 806 14.20 32.09 -22.77
C GLU A 806 13.48 32.76 -21.57
N PHE A 807 13.75 32.35 -20.33
CA PHE A 807 13.01 32.76 -19.11
C PHE A 807 13.84 33.42 -18.00
#